data_AF-V6SJA3-F1
#
_entry.id   AF-V6SJA3-F1
#
_cell.length_a   1.000
_cell.length_b   1.000
_cell.length_c   1.000
_cell.angle_alpha   90.00
_cell.angle_beta   90.00
_cell.angle_gamma   90.00
#
_symmetry.space_group_name_H-M   'P 1'
#
loop_
_entity.id
_entity.type
_entity.pdbx_description
1 polymer ?
#
loop_
_entity_poly.entity_id
_entity_poly.type
_entity_poly.pdbx_seq_one_letter_code
_entity_poly.pdbx_strand_id
1 'polypeptide(L)'
;MDDNFSPRVKDVITYSKEEALRLGHDFIGTEHLMLGILRDGNGTAINILNNLSVDLEHLRRKIEIVSPPNPNADRSNDKKNLHLTRQAERALRTTFLEAKVFQSTSISTAHLLLCILRNENDPTTKLLNKLKIDYELVKEQFIAMTSNEEDYLDNLPKNESFNDDSGQDDSMRDAGFNNPGAAGKTNKKSKTPVLDNFGRDLTELAEEGKLDPVVGREKEIERVSQILSRRKKNNPLLIGEPGVGKSAIAEGLALRIIQKKVSRILFNKRVVTLDLASLVAGTKYRGQFEERMKAVMNELEKNDDIILFIDEIHTIVGAGGATGSLDASNMFKPALARGEIQCIGATTLDEYRQYIEKDGALERRFQKVIVEPTTVEETITILNNIKNKYEDHHNVIYTQEAIEACVKLTNRYMSERFLPDKAIDALDEAGSRVHITNIDVPKQILELEKQLEEVRELKNSVVKKQKYEEAAKLRDDEKRIEKDLSIAQEQWEEDAKNNRITVTEDNVADVVSMMTGIPVNRIAQTESNKLAHLPELIKGKVIGQDEAVMKIAKSIQRNRAGLKDPNKPIGSFIFLGQTGVGKTQLAKVIAKELFDSEDALVRIDMSEYMEKFAISRLVGAPPGYVGYEEGGQLTEKVRRKPYCVVLLDEIEKAHPDVFNMMLQVLDDGHLTDSLGRKIDFRNTIIIMTSNVGARQLKDFGTGVGFGTASKNAQADDVSKGIIENALKKAFAPEFLNRIDDVIVFNTLEKSDIDKIIDIEMDKLYARVADLGYKLKLSEKAKDYIAEKGFDKQFGARPLKRAIQKYVEDELAEEIITSKIHEGDEIFMDLDEDKQELFVTIKKAEEPTN
;
A
#
# COMPACT_ATOMS: atom_id res chain seq x y z
N MET A 1 -14.96 29.47 -14.47
CA MET A 1 -16.37 29.02 -14.48
C MET A 1 -16.82 28.71 -15.92
N ASP A 2 -15.91 28.38 -16.86
CA ASP A 2 -16.15 28.67 -18.28
C ASP A 2 -16.15 27.48 -19.25
N ASP A 3 -15.80 26.26 -18.83
CA ASP A 3 -15.49 25.19 -19.78
C ASP A 3 -16.68 24.29 -20.21
N ASN A 4 -17.83 24.33 -19.52
CA ASN A 4 -18.99 23.48 -19.86
C ASN A 4 -20.24 24.22 -20.37
N PHE A 5 -20.19 25.55 -20.50
CA PHE A 5 -21.31 26.31 -21.10
C PHE A 5 -21.32 26.17 -22.62
N SER A 6 -22.49 25.80 -23.19
CA SER A 6 -22.66 25.86 -24.64
C SER A 6 -22.43 27.29 -25.15
N PRO A 7 -21.95 27.48 -26.39
CA PRO A 7 -21.72 28.82 -26.96
C PRO A 7 -22.93 29.74 -26.81
N ARG A 8 -24.13 29.19 -26.95
CA ARG A 8 -25.39 29.94 -26.78
C ARG A 8 -25.65 30.39 -25.36
N VAL A 9 -25.27 29.62 -24.34
CA VAL A 9 -25.41 30.10 -22.96
C VAL A 9 -24.42 31.24 -22.68
N LYS A 10 -23.23 31.21 -23.29
CA LYS A 10 -22.28 32.34 -23.23
C LYS A 10 -22.85 33.58 -23.93
N ASP A 11 -23.54 33.40 -25.06
CA ASP A 11 -24.24 34.48 -25.75
C ASP A 11 -25.39 35.04 -24.90
N VAL A 12 -26.20 34.18 -24.26
CA VAL A 12 -27.27 34.59 -23.32
C VAL A 12 -26.73 35.40 -22.15
N ILE A 13 -25.59 35.00 -21.56
CA ILE A 13 -24.94 35.77 -20.49
C ILE A 13 -24.50 37.15 -21.02
N THR A 14 -23.94 37.20 -22.22
CA THR A 14 -23.55 38.46 -22.87
C THR A 14 -24.76 39.36 -23.13
N TYR A 15 -25.84 38.82 -23.68
CA TYR A 15 -27.09 39.55 -23.89
C TYR A 15 -27.71 40.02 -22.58
N SER A 16 -27.66 39.23 -21.51
CA SER A 16 -28.18 39.64 -20.20
C SER A 16 -27.47 40.90 -19.66
N LYS A 17 -26.16 41.02 -19.92
CA LYS A 17 -25.39 42.20 -19.57
C LYS A 17 -25.82 43.43 -20.38
N GLU A 18 -26.06 43.26 -21.67
CA GLU A 18 -26.55 44.33 -22.54
C GLU A 18 -27.98 44.77 -22.19
N GLU A 19 -28.85 43.82 -21.83
CA GLU A 19 -30.22 44.12 -21.40
C GLU A 19 -30.26 44.86 -20.06
N ALA A 20 -29.39 44.52 -19.11
CA ALA A 20 -29.23 45.27 -17.87
C ALA A 20 -28.80 46.73 -18.13
N LEU A 21 -27.85 46.94 -19.05
CA LEU A 21 -27.43 48.28 -19.46
C LEU A 21 -28.54 49.04 -20.20
N ARG A 22 -29.29 48.37 -21.07
CA ARG A 22 -30.42 48.96 -21.81
C ARG A 22 -31.53 49.45 -20.88
N LEU A 23 -31.81 48.71 -19.81
CA LEU A 23 -32.80 49.06 -18.78
C LEU A 23 -32.25 50.04 -17.74
N GLY A 24 -30.95 50.35 -17.75
CA GLY A 24 -30.32 51.29 -16.81
C GLY A 24 -30.07 50.69 -15.43
N HIS A 25 -29.93 49.37 -15.33
CA HIS A 25 -29.61 48.65 -14.09
C HIS A 25 -28.10 48.45 -13.94
N ASP A 26 -27.61 48.61 -12.71
CA ASP A 26 -26.20 48.45 -12.32
C ASP A 26 -25.86 47.01 -11.85
N PHE A 27 -26.80 46.08 -12.01
CA PHE A 27 -26.68 44.66 -11.68
C PHE A 27 -27.35 43.77 -12.73
N ILE A 28 -26.97 42.48 -12.76
CA ILE A 28 -27.59 41.44 -13.60
C ILE A 28 -28.44 40.52 -12.71
N GLY A 29 -29.78 40.59 -12.86
CA GLY A 29 -30.74 39.71 -12.18
C GLY A 29 -31.25 38.58 -13.08
N THR A 30 -32.15 37.75 -12.55
CA THR A 30 -32.77 36.62 -13.27
C THR A 30 -33.67 37.11 -14.40
N GLU A 31 -34.26 38.30 -14.27
CA GLU A 31 -34.98 39.00 -15.32
C GLU A 31 -34.10 39.32 -16.53
N HIS A 32 -32.84 39.72 -16.30
CA HIS A 32 -31.89 40.01 -17.37
C HIS A 32 -31.42 38.73 -18.06
N LEU A 33 -31.20 37.65 -17.29
CA LEU A 33 -30.92 36.32 -17.86
C LEU A 33 -32.09 35.84 -18.74
N MET A 34 -33.32 36.03 -18.28
CA MET A 34 -34.51 35.68 -19.05
C MET A 34 -34.68 36.53 -20.32
N LEU A 35 -34.43 37.84 -20.23
CA LEU A 35 -34.39 38.71 -21.41
C LEU A 35 -33.27 38.30 -22.38
N GLY A 36 -32.12 37.87 -21.86
CA GLY A 36 -31.03 37.29 -22.64
C GLY A 36 -31.46 36.04 -23.41
N ILE A 37 -32.18 35.11 -22.77
CA ILE A 37 -32.78 33.94 -23.43
C ILE A 37 -33.75 34.36 -24.54
N LEU A 38 -34.64 35.31 -24.25
CA LEU A 38 -35.61 35.82 -25.23
C LEU A 38 -34.96 36.60 -26.38
N ARG A 39 -33.77 37.17 -26.17
CA ARG A 39 -33.03 37.92 -27.19
C ARG A 39 -32.20 37.02 -28.09
N ASP A 40 -31.61 35.97 -27.55
CA ASP A 40 -30.93 34.92 -28.34
C ASP A 40 -31.88 34.33 -29.39
N GLY A 41 -33.17 34.18 -29.03
CA GLY A 41 -34.26 33.88 -29.97
C GLY A 41 -34.22 32.49 -30.60
N ASN A 42 -33.11 31.76 -30.42
CA ASN A 42 -32.85 30.44 -30.94
C ASN A 42 -32.13 29.60 -29.88
N GLY A 43 -32.83 28.72 -29.19
CA GLY A 43 -32.24 27.88 -28.14
C GLY A 43 -33.22 26.83 -27.65
N THR A 44 -32.73 25.83 -26.92
CA THR A 44 -33.59 24.79 -26.33
C THR A 44 -34.65 25.39 -25.41
N ALA A 45 -34.33 26.45 -24.67
CA ALA A 45 -35.31 27.18 -23.86
C ALA A 45 -36.41 27.83 -24.70
N ILE A 46 -36.07 28.44 -25.84
CA ILE A 46 -37.04 29.07 -26.73
C ILE A 46 -37.93 28.02 -27.40
N ASN A 47 -37.35 26.88 -27.80
CA ASN A 47 -38.12 25.77 -28.35
C ASN A 47 -39.15 25.26 -27.31
N ILE A 48 -38.76 25.11 -26.05
CA ILE A 48 -39.68 24.69 -24.98
C ILE A 48 -40.81 25.72 -24.82
N LEU A 49 -40.49 27.02 -24.75
CA LEU A 49 -41.50 28.07 -24.63
C LEU A 49 -42.46 28.10 -25.84
N ASN A 50 -41.96 27.86 -27.05
CA ASN A 50 -42.79 27.76 -28.25
C ASN A 50 -43.69 26.52 -28.24
N ASN A 51 -43.18 25.36 -27.79
CA ASN A 51 -43.99 24.14 -27.62
C ASN A 51 -45.10 24.33 -26.58
N LEU A 52 -44.85 25.13 -25.55
CA LEU A 52 -45.84 25.55 -24.57
C LEU A 52 -46.80 26.63 -25.09
N SER A 53 -46.71 27.00 -26.37
CA SER A 53 -47.54 28.04 -27.01
C SER A 53 -47.46 29.40 -26.31
N VAL A 54 -46.30 29.74 -25.74
CA VAL A 54 -46.06 31.01 -25.06
C VAL A 54 -45.76 32.10 -26.10
N ASP A 55 -46.51 33.20 -26.07
CA ASP A 55 -46.17 34.41 -26.84
C ASP A 55 -44.92 35.08 -26.25
N LEU A 56 -43.78 34.88 -26.91
CA LEU A 56 -42.48 35.40 -26.50
C LEU A 56 -42.45 36.94 -26.41
N GLU A 57 -43.22 37.63 -27.26
CA GLU A 57 -43.28 39.10 -27.28
C GLU A 57 -44.19 39.63 -26.16
N HIS A 58 -45.24 38.89 -25.80
CA HIS A 58 -46.00 39.15 -24.58
C HIS A 58 -45.16 38.92 -23.32
N LEU A 59 -44.40 37.82 -23.28
CA LEU A 59 -43.53 37.46 -22.16
C LEU A 59 -42.42 38.49 -21.94
N ARG A 60 -41.76 38.94 -23.03
CA ARG A 60 -40.74 40.02 -22.99
C ARG A 60 -41.30 41.29 -22.35
N ARG A 61 -42.45 41.78 -22.82
CA ARG A 61 -43.11 42.97 -22.26
C ARG A 61 -43.44 42.80 -20.78
N LYS A 62 -43.87 41.61 -20.36
CA LYS A 62 -44.19 41.33 -18.95
C LYS A 62 -42.95 41.33 -18.06
N ILE A 63 -41.82 40.80 -18.54
CA ILE A 63 -40.55 40.81 -17.79
C ILE A 63 -40.01 42.25 -17.67
N GLU A 64 -40.09 43.05 -18.72
CA GLU A 64 -39.72 44.48 -18.67
C GLU A 64 -40.61 45.30 -17.72
N ILE A 65 -41.88 44.92 -17.53
CA ILE A 65 -42.75 45.58 -16.55
C ILE A 65 -42.35 45.22 -15.10
N VAL A 66 -41.85 44.00 -14.87
CA VAL A 66 -41.33 43.60 -13.56
C VAL A 66 -40.02 44.32 -13.23
N SER A 67 -39.26 44.72 -14.23
CA SER A 67 -38.00 45.45 -14.09
C SER A 67 -38.01 46.73 -14.94
N PRO A 68 -38.74 47.77 -14.50
CA PRO A 68 -38.98 48.96 -15.31
C PRO A 68 -37.68 49.71 -15.57
N PRO A 69 -37.49 50.25 -16.80
CA PRO A 69 -36.28 50.97 -17.15
C PRO A 69 -36.08 52.19 -16.24
N ASN A 70 -34.86 52.39 -15.75
CA ASN A 70 -34.50 53.53 -14.92
C ASN A 70 -34.08 54.73 -15.78
N PRO A 71 -34.92 55.77 -15.93
CA PRO A 71 -34.65 56.89 -16.84
C PRO A 71 -33.54 57.84 -16.35
N ASN A 72 -33.11 57.74 -15.08
CA ASN A 72 -32.09 58.60 -14.47
C ASN A 72 -30.68 57.99 -14.48
N ALA A 73 -30.47 56.83 -15.13
CA ALA A 73 -29.14 56.25 -15.25
C ALA A 73 -28.30 57.02 -16.28
N ASP A 74 -27.19 57.62 -15.85
CA ASP A 74 -26.24 58.31 -16.73
C ASP A 74 -25.81 57.41 -17.90
N ARG A 75 -26.09 57.87 -19.13
CA ARG A 75 -25.74 57.20 -20.40
C ARG A 75 -24.27 57.36 -20.77
N SER A 76 -23.36 57.28 -19.79
CA SER A 76 -21.93 57.17 -20.07
C SER A 76 -21.64 55.71 -20.48
N ASN A 77 -21.33 55.50 -21.76
CA ASN A 77 -21.06 54.20 -22.42
C ASN A 77 -19.77 53.48 -21.95
N ASP A 78 -19.26 53.79 -20.76
CA ASP A 78 -18.11 53.08 -20.22
C ASP A 78 -18.54 51.76 -19.59
N LYS A 79 -17.80 50.70 -19.90
CA LYS A 79 -18.00 49.31 -19.43
C LYS A 79 -18.09 49.27 -17.90
N LYS A 80 -19.27 49.51 -17.33
CA LYS A 80 -19.55 49.23 -15.92
C LYS A 80 -19.41 47.72 -15.72
N ASN A 81 -18.55 47.34 -14.77
CA ASN A 81 -18.51 45.96 -14.28
C ASN A 81 -19.82 45.70 -13.53
N LEU A 82 -20.81 45.15 -14.23
CA LEU A 82 -22.09 44.76 -13.65
C LEU A 82 -21.89 43.49 -12.83
N HIS A 83 -22.34 43.53 -11.58
CA HIS A 83 -22.31 42.38 -10.69
C HIS A 83 -23.61 41.56 -10.83
N LEU A 84 -23.53 40.25 -10.62
CA LEU A 84 -24.70 39.38 -10.58
C LEU A 84 -25.40 39.51 -9.23
N THR A 85 -26.73 39.50 -9.23
CA THR A 85 -27.47 39.34 -7.97
C THR A 85 -27.27 37.94 -7.41
N ARG A 86 -27.46 37.75 -6.10
CA ARG A 86 -27.37 36.44 -5.46
C ARG A 86 -28.28 35.38 -6.11
N GLN A 87 -29.43 35.80 -6.64
CA GLN A 87 -30.38 34.92 -7.34
C GLN A 87 -29.86 34.52 -8.72
N ALA A 88 -29.33 35.46 -9.50
CA ALA A 88 -28.74 35.20 -10.81
C ALA A 88 -27.47 34.35 -10.72
N GLU A 89 -26.60 34.64 -9.75
CA GLU A 89 -25.39 33.86 -9.49
C GLU A 89 -25.73 32.43 -9.07
N ARG A 90 -26.72 32.26 -8.18
CA ARG A 90 -27.20 30.94 -7.78
C ARG A 90 -27.75 30.17 -8.99
N ALA A 91 -28.59 30.81 -9.82
CA ALA A 91 -29.15 30.16 -11.01
C ALA A 91 -28.05 29.68 -11.96
N LEU A 92 -27.03 30.50 -12.24
CA LEU A 92 -25.90 30.11 -13.10
C LEU A 92 -25.07 28.97 -12.51
N ARG A 93 -24.73 29.03 -11.22
CA ARG A 93 -23.96 27.96 -10.55
C ARG A 93 -24.73 26.65 -10.51
N THR A 94 -26.05 26.70 -10.24
CA THR A 94 -26.88 25.49 -10.21
C THR A 94 -27.17 24.94 -11.60
N THR A 95 -26.99 25.72 -12.66
CA THR A 95 -27.21 25.27 -14.04
C THR A 95 -26.31 24.08 -14.40
N PHE A 96 -25.08 24.04 -13.87
CA PHE A 96 -24.18 22.90 -14.03
C PHE A 96 -24.73 21.63 -13.36
N LEU A 97 -25.26 21.77 -12.13
CA LEU A 97 -25.87 20.65 -11.41
C LEU A 97 -27.11 20.14 -12.13
N GLU A 98 -27.92 21.05 -12.68
CA GLU A 98 -29.11 20.70 -13.44
C GLU A 98 -28.75 19.94 -14.72
N ALA A 99 -27.74 20.39 -15.47
CA ALA A 99 -27.22 19.66 -16.63
C ALA A 99 -26.73 18.26 -16.25
N LYS A 100 -26.08 18.11 -15.08
CA LYS A 100 -25.63 16.81 -14.56
C LYS A 100 -26.81 15.90 -14.15
N VAL A 101 -27.88 16.46 -13.57
CA VAL A 101 -29.11 15.72 -13.23
C VAL A 101 -29.77 15.14 -14.48
N PHE A 102 -29.79 15.90 -15.58
CA PHE A 102 -30.31 15.44 -16.88
C PHE A 102 -29.24 14.73 -17.74
N GLN A 103 -28.08 14.40 -17.17
CA GLN A 103 -26.96 13.73 -17.87
C GLN A 103 -26.55 14.39 -19.19
N SER A 104 -26.77 15.70 -19.30
CA SER A 104 -26.47 16.45 -20.52
C SER A 104 -24.97 16.74 -20.62
N THR A 105 -24.39 16.40 -21.78
CA THR A 105 -22.95 16.59 -22.08
C THR A 105 -22.55 18.06 -22.18
N SER A 106 -23.50 18.97 -22.35
CA SER A 106 -23.26 20.41 -22.38
C SER A 106 -24.38 21.19 -21.68
N ILE A 107 -24.02 22.33 -21.08
CA ILE A 107 -25.01 23.20 -20.45
C ILE A 107 -25.75 23.99 -21.54
N SER A 108 -26.97 23.55 -21.85
CA SER A 108 -27.91 24.23 -22.74
C SER A 108 -28.73 25.34 -22.06
N THR A 109 -29.38 26.18 -22.87
CA THR A 109 -30.29 27.25 -22.41
C THR A 109 -31.49 26.72 -21.60
N ALA A 110 -31.93 25.47 -21.82
CA ALA A 110 -33.04 24.86 -21.10
C ALA A 110 -32.70 24.64 -19.62
N HIS A 111 -31.48 24.21 -19.31
CA HIS A 111 -31.03 24.06 -17.92
C HIS A 111 -31.02 25.40 -17.18
N LEU A 112 -30.67 26.48 -17.88
CA LEU A 112 -30.68 27.82 -17.31
C LEU A 112 -32.11 28.27 -17.00
N LEU A 113 -33.05 28.01 -17.92
CA LEU A 113 -34.48 28.28 -17.70
C LEU A 113 -35.04 27.48 -16.51
N LEU A 114 -34.71 26.19 -16.40
CA LEU A 114 -35.08 25.35 -15.27
C LEU A 114 -34.52 25.88 -13.95
N CYS A 115 -33.26 26.33 -13.93
CA CYS A 115 -32.64 26.91 -12.73
C CYS A 115 -33.26 28.23 -12.29
N ILE A 116 -33.71 29.07 -13.24
CA ILE A 116 -34.49 30.27 -12.92
C ILE A 116 -35.78 29.85 -12.22
N LEU A 117 -36.54 28.92 -12.84
CA LEU A 117 -37.84 28.45 -12.33
C LEU A 117 -37.78 27.71 -10.99
N ARG A 118 -36.62 27.18 -10.60
CA ARG A 118 -36.44 26.43 -9.35
C ARG A 118 -36.53 27.30 -8.09
N ASN A 119 -36.35 28.61 -8.20
CA ASN A 119 -36.43 29.53 -7.06
C ASN A 119 -37.82 30.17 -6.97
N GLU A 120 -38.73 29.58 -6.20
CA GLU A 120 -40.11 30.06 -6.03
C GLU A 120 -40.21 31.49 -5.48
N ASN A 121 -39.17 31.95 -4.76
CA ASN A 121 -39.13 33.30 -4.19
C ASN A 121 -38.68 34.37 -5.19
N ASP A 122 -38.21 33.97 -6.37
CA ASP A 122 -37.73 34.87 -7.43
C ASP A 122 -38.88 35.61 -8.14
N PRO A 123 -38.80 36.94 -8.34
CA PRO A 123 -39.83 37.70 -9.04
C PRO A 123 -40.10 37.21 -10.47
N THR A 124 -39.06 36.82 -11.21
CA THR A 124 -39.17 36.31 -12.58
C THR A 124 -39.89 34.95 -12.58
N THR A 125 -39.57 34.07 -11.63
CA THR A 125 -40.29 32.79 -11.44
C THR A 125 -41.76 32.98 -11.08
N LYS A 126 -42.06 33.91 -10.16
CA LYS A 126 -43.46 34.25 -9.83
C LYS A 126 -44.25 34.78 -11.02
N LEU A 127 -43.60 35.53 -11.91
CA LEU A 127 -44.21 35.99 -13.16
C LEU A 127 -44.47 34.83 -14.13
N LEU A 128 -43.48 33.94 -14.32
CA LEU A 128 -43.60 32.77 -15.19
C LEU A 128 -44.69 31.81 -14.70
N ASN A 129 -44.78 31.56 -13.40
CA ASN A 129 -45.86 30.76 -12.79
C ASN A 129 -47.25 31.36 -13.05
N LYS A 130 -47.39 32.71 -13.03
CA LYS A 130 -48.67 33.38 -13.39
C LYS A 130 -49.05 33.18 -14.85
N LEU A 131 -48.06 32.99 -15.72
CA LEU A 131 -48.25 32.66 -17.13
C LEU A 131 -48.38 31.14 -17.37
N LYS A 132 -48.51 30.35 -16.30
CA LYS A 132 -48.59 28.88 -16.31
C LYS A 132 -47.33 28.22 -16.88
N ILE A 133 -46.18 28.85 -16.71
CA ILE A 133 -44.86 28.30 -17.03
C ILE A 133 -44.21 27.98 -15.69
N ASP A 134 -44.35 26.74 -15.24
CA ASP A 134 -43.72 26.25 -14.00
C ASP A 134 -42.55 25.31 -14.30
N TYR A 135 -41.78 24.99 -13.26
CA TYR A 135 -40.59 24.15 -13.38
C TYR A 135 -40.93 22.75 -13.92
N GLU A 136 -42.02 22.14 -13.45
CA GLU A 136 -42.38 20.76 -13.80
C GLU A 136 -42.83 20.65 -15.25
N LEU A 137 -43.60 21.62 -15.75
CA LEU A 137 -44.06 21.67 -17.13
C LEU A 137 -42.90 21.91 -18.12
N VAL A 138 -41.95 22.80 -17.77
CA VAL A 138 -40.75 23.02 -18.58
C VAL A 138 -39.85 21.79 -18.57
N LYS A 139 -39.75 21.10 -17.44
CA LYS A 139 -39.01 19.84 -17.31
C LYS A 139 -39.65 18.72 -18.12
N GLU A 140 -40.97 18.55 -18.07
CA GLU A 140 -41.69 17.57 -18.88
C GLU A 140 -41.46 17.81 -20.38
N GLN A 141 -41.53 19.06 -20.83
CA GLN A 141 -41.23 19.41 -22.23
C GLN A 141 -39.77 19.18 -22.59
N PHE A 142 -38.84 19.50 -21.69
CA PHE A 142 -37.43 19.24 -21.90
C PHE A 142 -37.13 17.74 -22.00
N ILE A 143 -37.72 16.94 -21.11
CA ILE A 143 -37.66 15.48 -21.16
C ILE A 143 -38.28 15.00 -22.47
N ALA A 144 -39.50 15.38 -22.82
CA ALA A 144 -40.17 14.94 -24.05
C ALA A 144 -39.41 15.31 -25.33
N MET A 145 -38.74 16.46 -25.35
CA MET A 145 -37.83 16.85 -26.44
C MET A 145 -36.59 15.96 -26.50
N THR A 146 -36.09 15.53 -25.35
CA THR A 146 -34.92 14.65 -25.24
C THR A 146 -35.27 13.17 -25.46
N SER A 147 -36.50 12.75 -25.09
CA SER A 147 -37.03 11.38 -25.24
C SER A 147 -37.26 10.99 -26.71
N ASN A 148 -37.49 11.95 -27.60
CA ASN A 148 -37.52 11.68 -29.05
C ASN A 148 -36.11 11.53 -29.66
N GLU A 149 -35.04 11.80 -28.90
CA GLU A 149 -33.66 11.50 -29.26
C GLU A 149 -33.08 10.26 -28.55
N GLU A 150 -33.81 9.59 -27.64
CA GLU A 150 -33.53 8.22 -27.16
C GLU A 150 -34.65 7.73 -26.21
N ASP A 151 -35.26 6.58 -26.52
CA ASP A 151 -36.30 5.91 -25.71
C ASP A 151 -35.74 5.44 -24.35
N TYR A 152 -36.22 6.02 -23.24
CA TYR A 152 -36.22 5.36 -21.91
C TYR A 152 -37.27 6.00 -20.99
N LEU A 153 -38.42 5.33 -20.85
CA LEU A 153 -39.44 5.58 -19.83
C LEU A 153 -39.56 4.32 -18.99
N ASP A 154 -38.78 4.24 -17.92
CA ASP A 154 -39.13 3.56 -16.66
C ASP A 154 -37.93 3.63 -15.72
N ASN A 155 -37.95 4.62 -14.81
CA ASN A 155 -37.37 4.60 -13.46
C ASN A 155 -37.40 6.02 -12.85
N LEU A 156 -38.54 6.47 -12.34
CA LEU A 156 -38.56 7.52 -11.32
C LEU A 156 -38.46 6.89 -9.93
N PRO A 157 -37.44 7.19 -9.11
CA PRO A 157 -37.52 7.01 -7.68
C PRO A 157 -38.35 8.14 -7.06
N LYS A 158 -39.36 7.77 -6.28
CA LYS A 158 -40.11 8.67 -5.38
C LYS A 158 -39.21 9.16 -4.25
N ASN A 159 -39.48 10.39 -3.83
CA ASN A 159 -38.95 11.08 -2.65
C ASN A 159 -38.67 10.17 -1.45
N GLU A 160 -37.44 10.23 -0.93
CA GLU A 160 -37.21 10.19 0.51
C GLU A 160 -36.18 11.25 0.90
N SER A 161 -36.63 12.12 1.79
CA SER A 161 -35.89 13.09 2.57
C SER A 161 -34.91 12.39 3.52
N PHE A 162 -33.65 12.81 3.54
CA PHE A 162 -32.77 12.58 4.69
C PHE A 162 -31.90 13.80 5.00
N ASN A 163 -31.67 13.93 6.31
CA ASN A 163 -31.19 15.08 7.07
C ASN A 163 -29.72 15.47 6.83
N ASP A 164 -29.49 16.73 7.18
CA ASP A 164 -28.25 17.33 7.69
C ASP A 164 -27.47 16.39 8.65
N ASP A 165 -26.17 16.19 8.43
CA ASP A 165 -25.10 16.66 9.34
C ASP A 165 -23.69 16.20 8.88
N SER A 166 -22.73 17.08 9.12
CA SER A 166 -21.29 16.87 9.32
C SER A 166 -20.36 16.53 8.13
N GLY A 167 -19.74 17.61 7.64
CA GLY A 167 -18.35 17.80 7.21
C GLY A 167 -17.44 16.62 6.90
N GLN A 168 -16.84 16.65 5.70
CA GLN A 168 -15.39 16.81 5.58
C GLN A 168 -15.01 17.29 4.18
N ASP A 169 -14.00 18.15 4.20
CA ASP A 169 -13.32 18.83 3.10
C ASP A 169 -12.52 17.80 2.28
N ASP A 170 -12.57 17.90 0.95
CA ASP A 170 -11.54 17.31 0.10
C ASP A 170 -11.34 18.19 -1.13
N SER A 171 -10.32 19.02 -1.00
CA SER A 171 -9.71 19.85 -2.03
C SER A 171 -9.08 18.96 -3.10
N MET A 172 -9.55 19.05 -4.34
CA MET A 172 -8.75 18.68 -5.50
C MET A 172 -8.21 19.91 -6.20
N ARG A 173 -6.89 19.86 -6.34
CA ARG A 173 -5.97 20.69 -7.10
C ARG A 173 -6.46 20.90 -8.52
N ASP A 174 -6.49 22.17 -8.89
CA ASP A 174 -6.54 22.65 -10.27
C ASP A 174 -5.09 22.89 -10.71
N ALA A 175 -4.67 22.27 -11.80
CA ALA A 175 -3.40 22.57 -12.46
C ALA A 175 -3.71 22.95 -13.90
N GLY A 176 -3.56 24.24 -14.16
CA GLY A 176 -3.87 24.90 -15.41
C GLY A 176 -2.99 24.47 -16.58
N PHE A 177 -3.65 24.52 -17.73
CA PHE A 177 -3.12 24.43 -19.08
C PHE A 177 -2.08 25.52 -19.40
N ASN A 178 -1.10 25.15 -20.21
CA ASN A 178 -0.43 26.08 -21.13
C ASN A 178 -0.52 25.50 -22.55
N ASN A 179 -1.11 26.27 -23.48
CA ASN A 179 -1.39 25.87 -24.85
C ASN A 179 -0.64 26.80 -25.81
N PRO A 180 0.01 26.26 -26.86
CA PRO A 180 -0.03 26.94 -28.15
C PRO A 180 -0.37 26.00 -29.31
N GLY A 181 -1.32 26.45 -30.15
CA GLY A 181 -1.41 26.02 -31.55
C GLY A 181 -2.62 25.14 -31.89
N ALA A 182 -3.79 25.77 -32.02
CA ALA A 182 -4.97 25.13 -32.61
C ALA A 182 -4.77 24.85 -34.11
N ALA A 183 -4.80 23.58 -34.50
CA ALA A 183 -5.15 23.13 -35.84
C ALA A 183 -6.36 22.19 -35.71
N GLY A 184 -7.46 22.56 -36.36
CA GLY A 184 -8.79 21.97 -36.14
C GLY A 184 -8.89 20.48 -36.48
N LYS A 185 -9.65 19.75 -35.64
CA LYS A 185 -10.26 18.47 -35.99
C LYS A 185 -11.78 18.58 -35.83
N THR A 186 -12.47 18.28 -36.92
CA THR A 186 -13.92 18.16 -37.05
C THR A 186 -14.47 17.00 -36.21
N ASN A 187 -15.54 17.23 -35.43
CA ASN A 187 -16.30 16.20 -34.70
C ASN A 187 -16.82 15.11 -35.65
N LYS A 188 -16.22 13.92 -35.64
CA LYS A 188 -16.82 12.69 -36.20
C LYS A 188 -17.61 12.00 -35.08
N LYS A 189 -18.89 11.68 -35.32
CA LYS A 189 -19.66 10.78 -34.45
C LYS A 189 -18.92 9.44 -34.32
N SER A 190 -18.69 8.97 -33.09
CA SER A 190 -18.03 7.68 -32.87
C SER A 190 -18.89 6.52 -33.37
N LYS A 191 -18.24 5.48 -33.89
CA LYS A 191 -18.88 4.22 -34.31
C LYS A 191 -19.19 3.28 -33.14
N THR A 192 -18.64 3.57 -31.96
CA THR A 192 -18.65 2.70 -30.77
C THR A 192 -18.93 3.51 -29.48
N PRO A 193 -20.06 4.24 -29.40
CA PRO A 193 -20.35 5.14 -28.29
C PRO A 193 -20.41 4.44 -26.93
N VAL A 194 -20.87 3.19 -26.85
CA VAL A 194 -20.93 2.45 -25.59
C VAL A 194 -19.53 2.01 -25.17
N LEU A 195 -18.74 1.45 -26.09
CA LEU A 195 -17.38 1.01 -25.80
C LEU A 195 -16.46 2.18 -25.41
N ASP A 196 -16.61 3.35 -26.02
CA ASP A 196 -15.80 4.53 -25.69
C ASP A 196 -16.15 5.11 -24.30
N ASN A 197 -17.37 4.87 -23.80
CA ASN A 197 -17.78 5.29 -22.44
C ASN A 197 -17.27 4.34 -21.35
N PHE A 198 -17.19 3.04 -21.64
CA PHE A 198 -16.81 2.00 -20.67
C PHE A 198 -15.39 1.44 -20.90
N GLY A 199 -14.67 2.00 -21.85
CA GLY A 199 -13.37 1.51 -22.27
C GLY A 199 -12.38 2.64 -22.55
N ARG A 200 -11.12 2.27 -22.68
CA ARG A 200 -10.01 3.18 -22.96
C ARG A 200 -9.33 2.76 -24.26
N ASP A 201 -9.31 3.65 -25.25
CA ASP A 201 -8.68 3.39 -26.55
C ASP A 201 -7.15 3.53 -26.44
N LEU A 202 -6.44 2.40 -26.48
CA LEU A 202 -4.98 2.37 -26.44
C LEU A 202 -4.37 2.85 -27.76
N THR A 203 -5.07 2.67 -28.88
CA THR A 203 -4.61 3.16 -30.18
C THR A 203 -4.64 4.69 -30.20
N GLU A 204 -5.70 5.32 -29.68
CA GLU A 204 -5.76 6.78 -29.57
C GLU A 204 -4.63 7.33 -28.70
N LEU A 205 -4.39 6.75 -27.51
CA LEU A 205 -3.31 7.18 -26.62
C LEU A 205 -1.92 7.03 -27.26
N ALA A 206 -1.75 6.00 -28.09
CA ALA A 206 -0.51 5.79 -28.82
C ALA A 206 -0.34 6.80 -29.97
N GLU A 207 -1.42 7.25 -30.62
CA GLU A 207 -1.37 8.33 -31.61
C GLU A 207 -1.02 9.68 -30.96
N GLU A 208 -1.51 9.91 -29.74
CA GLU A 208 -1.21 11.11 -28.95
C GLU A 208 0.17 11.09 -28.28
N GLY A 209 0.89 9.96 -28.35
CA GLY A 209 2.20 9.80 -27.72
C GLY A 209 2.16 9.72 -26.19
N LYS A 210 1.02 9.34 -25.61
CA LYS A 210 0.82 9.22 -24.15
C LYS A 210 1.26 7.86 -23.58
N LEU A 211 1.38 6.83 -24.43
CA LEU A 211 1.85 5.50 -24.00
C LEU A 211 3.36 5.45 -23.81
N ASP A 212 3.79 4.66 -22.82
CA ASP A 212 5.19 4.44 -22.55
C ASP A 212 5.84 3.48 -23.57
N PRO A 213 7.13 3.66 -23.88
CA PRO A 213 7.85 2.76 -24.76
C PRO A 213 8.01 1.40 -24.09
N VAL A 214 7.57 0.35 -24.77
CA VAL A 214 7.66 -1.03 -24.25
C VAL A 214 9.05 -1.60 -24.48
N VAL A 215 9.66 -2.11 -23.41
CA VAL A 215 11.02 -2.71 -23.40
C VAL A 215 10.93 -4.21 -23.14
N GLY A 216 11.78 -5.00 -23.80
CA GLY A 216 11.96 -6.44 -23.50
C GLY A 216 10.82 -7.38 -23.94
N ARG A 217 9.66 -6.85 -24.38
CA ARG A 217 8.45 -7.66 -24.71
C ARG A 217 8.26 -7.97 -26.19
N GLU A 218 9.32 -7.91 -26.99
CA GLU A 218 9.18 -8.01 -28.44
C GLU A 218 8.64 -9.36 -28.92
N LYS A 219 9.07 -10.45 -28.27
CA LYS A 219 8.68 -11.83 -28.59
C LYS A 219 7.23 -12.09 -28.26
N GLU A 220 6.76 -11.61 -27.11
CA GLU A 220 5.39 -11.74 -26.64
C GLU A 220 4.44 -10.91 -27.50
N ILE A 221 4.79 -9.67 -27.83
CA ILE A 221 3.99 -8.81 -28.73
C ILE A 221 3.92 -9.44 -30.13
N GLU A 222 5.03 -9.97 -30.64
CA GLU A 222 5.03 -10.68 -31.93
C GLU A 222 4.14 -11.92 -31.87
N ARG A 223 4.21 -12.71 -30.80
CA ARG A 223 3.37 -13.88 -30.58
C ARG A 223 1.88 -13.51 -30.52
N VAL A 224 1.52 -12.44 -29.82
CA VAL A 224 0.16 -11.90 -29.76
C VAL A 224 -0.33 -11.50 -31.16
N SER A 225 0.48 -10.75 -31.91
CA SER A 225 0.18 -10.36 -33.30
C SER A 225 -0.02 -11.58 -34.22
N GLN A 226 0.81 -12.62 -34.07
CA GLN A 226 0.69 -13.88 -34.81
C GLN A 226 -0.63 -14.59 -34.48
N ILE A 227 -1.04 -14.63 -33.21
CA ILE A 227 -2.29 -15.27 -32.78
C ILE A 227 -3.50 -14.50 -33.31
N LEU A 228 -3.51 -13.17 -33.16
CA LEU A 228 -4.60 -12.31 -33.64
C LEU A 228 -4.78 -12.39 -35.16
N SER A 229 -3.72 -12.71 -35.91
CA SER A 229 -3.79 -12.89 -37.37
C SER A 229 -4.34 -14.25 -37.82
N ARG A 230 -4.68 -15.16 -36.90
CA ARG A 230 -5.22 -16.50 -37.24
C ARG A 230 -6.69 -16.44 -37.62
N ARG A 231 -7.13 -17.40 -38.44
CA ARG A 231 -8.56 -17.57 -38.82
C ARG A 231 -9.41 -18.22 -37.72
N LYS A 232 -8.80 -19.07 -36.89
CA LYS A 232 -9.45 -19.77 -35.75
C LYS A 232 -8.51 -19.70 -34.55
N LYS A 233 -9.07 -19.67 -33.33
CA LYS A 233 -8.31 -19.50 -32.08
C LYS A 233 -7.42 -18.25 -32.14
N ASN A 234 -8.03 -17.14 -32.49
CA ASN A 234 -7.41 -15.84 -32.70
C ASN A 234 -7.44 -14.93 -31.46
N ASN A 235 -7.69 -15.52 -30.29
CA ASN A 235 -7.73 -14.83 -29.01
C ASN A 235 -6.51 -15.25 -28.17
N PRO A 236 -5.49 -14.38 -28.00
CA PRO A 236 -4.39 -14.66 -27.10
C PRO A 236 -4.82 -14.49 -25.63
N LEU A 237 -4.24 -15.31 -24.76
CA LEU A 237 -4.38 -15.21 -23.32
C LEU A 237 -2.99 -15.09 -22.70
N LEU A 238 -2.70 -13.91 -22.15
CA LEU A 238 -1.48 -13.59 -21.43
C LEU A 238 -1.56 -14.19 -20.02
N ILE A 239 -0.67 -15.13 -19.73
CA ILE A 239 -0.60 -15.81 -18.44
C ILE A 239 0.75 -15.47 -17.81
N GLY A 240 0.73 -14.80 -16.67
CA GLY A 240 1.92 -14.41 -15.93
C GLY A 240 1.54 -13.90 -14.55
N GLU A 241 2.52 -13.83 -13.66
CA GLU A 241 2.33 -13.32 -12.31
C GLU A 241 1.86 -11.84 -12.31
N PRO A 242 1.23 -11.35 -11.23
CA PRO A 242 0.94 -9.93 -11.07
C PRO A 242 2.20 -9.07 -11.20
N GLY A 243 2.08 -7.87 -11.78
CA GLY A 243 3.18 -6.91 -11.87
C GLY A 243 4.23 -7.18 -12.96
N VAL A 244 4.13 -8.27 -13.74
CA VAL A 244 5.10 -8.53 -14.84
C VAL A 244 4.90 -7.64 -16.07
N GLY A 245 3.85 -6.80 -16.12
CA GLY A 245 3.56 -5.92 -17.24
C GLY A 245 2.74 -6.56 -18.37
N LYS A 246 1.67 -7.29 -18.02
CA LYS A 246 0.72 -7.87 -19.00
C LYS A 246 0.02 -6.79 -19.84
N SER A 247 -0.42 -5.70 -19.21
CA SER A 247 -1.07 -4.55 -19.87
C SER A 247 -0.11 -3.82 -20.82
N ALA A 248 1.19 -3.75 -20.48
CA ALA A 248 2.21 -3.17 -21.35
C ALA A 248 2.36 -3.93 -22.69
N ILE A 249 2.03 -5.23 -22.76
CA ILE A 249 2.02 -5.99 -24.02
C ILE A 249 0.87 -5.50 -24.94
N ALA A 250 -0.28 -5.16 -24.37
CA ALA A 250 -1.42 -4.62 -25.13
C ALA A 250 -1.11 -3.20 -25.65
N GLU A 251 -0.49 -2.35 -24.82
CA GLU A 251 0.00 -1.03 -25.22
C GLU A 251 1.06 -1.12 -26.32
N GLY A 252 2.02 -2.06 -26.18
CA GLY A 252 3.03 -2.33 -27.19
C GLY A 252 2.46 -2.82 -28.52
N LEU A 253 1.35 -3.57 -28.49
CA LEU A 253 0.62 -3.94 -29.69
C LEU A 253 -0.01 -2.71 -30.37
N ALA A 254 -0.65 -1.81 -29.61
CA ALA A 254 -1.25 -0.58 -30.13
C ALA A 254 -0.19 0.31 -30.82
N LEU A 255 0.96 0.48 -30.18
CA LEU A 255 2.11 1.19 -30.76
C LEU A 255 2.58 0.55 -32.08
N ARG A 256 2.69 -0.78 -32.14
CA ARG A 256 3.11 -1.48 -33.37
C ARG A 256 2.06 -1.40 -34.49
N ILE A 257 0.77 -1.33 -34.16
CA ILE A 257 -0.30 -1.14 -35.15
C ILE A 257 -0.15 0.23 -35.82
N ILE A 258 0.05 1.30 -35.05
CA ILE A 258 0.21 2.66 -35.57
C ILE A 258 1.51 2.81 -36.36
N GLN A 259 2.60 2.23 -35.86
CA GLN A 259 3.88 2.19 -36.56
C GLN A 259 3.87 1.27 -37.81
N LYS A 260 2.75 0.58 -38.08
CA LYS A 260 2.59 -0.39 -39.20
C LYS A 260 3.63 -1.52 -39.18
N LYS A 261 4.09 -1.92 -37.98
CA LYS A 261 5.03 -3.03 -37.74
C LYS A 261 4.33 -4.37 -37.47
N VAL A 262 3.06 -4.49 -37.84
CA VAL A 262 2.23 -5.70 -37.68
C VAL A 262 1.81 -6.27 -39.04
N SER A 263 1.15 -7.43 -39.04
CA SER A 263 0.54 -7.98 -40.26
C SER A 263 -0.47 -6.99 -40.86
N ARG A 264 -0.61 -6.98 -42.19
CA ARG A 264 -1.59 -6.13 -42.90
C ARG A 264 -3.03 -6.35 -42.43
N ILE A 265 -3.34 -7.53 -41.87
CA ILE A 265 -4.66 -7.87 -41.32
C ILE A 265 -4.98 -7.03 -40.07
N LEU A 266 -3.95 -6.61 -39.33
CA LEU A 266 -4.08 -5.83 -38.11
C LEU A 266 -3.97 -4.32 -38.35
N PHE A 267 -3.78 -3.89 -39.60
CA PHE A 267 -3.73 -2.46 -39.92
C PHE A 267 -5.09 -1.82 -39.68
N ASN A 268 -5.06 -0.60 -39.15
CA ASN A 268 -6.25 0.20 -38.81
C ASN A 268 -7.18 -0.46 -37.77
N LYS A 269 -6.72 -1.52 -37.07
CA LYS A 269 -7.48 -2.05 -35.94
C LYS A 269 -7.30 -1.14 -34.72
N ARG A 270 -8.38 -0.99 -33.95
CA ARG A 270 -8.42 -0.25 -32.68
C ARG A 270 -8.25 -1.23 -31.52
N VAL A 271 -7.33 -0.96 -30.61
CA VAL A 271 -7.14 -1.74 -29.38
C VAL A 271 -7.82 -0.99 -28.24
N VAL A 272 -8.85 -1.57 -27.65
CA VAL A 272 -9.65 -0.93 -26.60
C VAL A 272 -9.65 -1.78 -25.35
N THR A 273 -9.25 -1.19 -24.23
CA THR A 273 -9.31 -1.83 -22.91
C THR A 273 -10.71 -1.69 -22.35
N LEU A 274 -11.29 -2.78 -21.85
CA LEU A 274 -12.60 -2.76 -21.20
C LEU A 274 -12.44 -2.66 -19.68
N ASP A 275 -13.03 -1.64 -19.06
CA ASP A 275 -13.10 -1.54 -17.61
C ASP A 275 -14.39 -2.18 -17.08
N LEU A 276 -14.25 -3.37 -16.51
CA LEU A 276 -15.38 -4.11 -15.92
C LEU A 276 -15.90 -3.43 -14.66
N ALA A 277 -15.06 -2.71 -13.91
CA ALA A 277 -15.51 -1.98 -12.71
C ALA A 277 -16.47 -0.85 -13.10
N SER A 278 -16.16 -0.10 -14.15
CA SER A 278 -17.04 0.93 -14.73
C SER A 278 -18.38 0.38 -15.21
N LEU A 279 -18.41 -0.85 -15.75
CA LEU A 279 -19.66 -1.50 -16.18
C LEU A 279 -20.57 -1.88 -15.01
N VAL A 280 -19.96 -2.34 -13.90
CA VAL A 280 -20.68 -2.67 -12.65
C VAL A 280 -21.11 -1.41 -11.90
N ALA A 281 -20.30 -0.34 -11.95
CA ALA A 281 -20.58 0.92 -11.27
C ALA A 281 -21.94 1.50 -11.69
N GLY A 282 -22.76 1.83 -10.69
CA GLY A 282 -24.11 2.37 -10.91
C GLY A 282 -25.15 1.34 -11.38
N THR A 283 -24.83 0.05 -11.44
CA THR A 283 -25.84 -1.01 -11.59
C THR A 283 -26.33 -1.45 -10.20
N LYS A 284 -27.65 -1.46 -9.99
CA LYS A 284 -28.26 -1.98 -8.74
C LYS A 284 -28.67 -3.44 -8.88
N TYR A 285 -28.96 -3.87 -10.10
CA TYR A 285 -29.47 -5.19 -10.42
C TYR A 285 -28.57 -5.86 -11.45
N ARG A 286 -28.38 -7.18 -11.30
CA ARG A 286 -27.63 -8.02 -12.25
C ARG A 286 -28.09 -7.84 -13.70
N GLY A 287 -29.40 -7.70 -13.94
CA GLY A 287 -29.96 -7.49 -15.28
C GLY A 287 -29.45 -6.22 -15.97
N GLN A 288 -29.21 -5.13 -15.22
CA GLN A 288 -28.68 -3.88 -15.77
C GLN A 288 -27.22 -4.04 -16.23
N PHE A 289 -26.43 -4.79 -15.48
CA PHE A 289 -25.08 -5.15 -15.90
C PHE A 289 -25.11 -6.01 -17.17
N GLU A 290 -25.96 -7.04 -17.22
CA GLU A 290 -26.11 -7.87 -18.42
C GLU A 290 -26.59 -7.06 -19.64
N GLU A 291 -27.47 -6.08 -19.46
CA GLU A 291 -27.92 -5.18 -20.52
C GLU A 291 -26.79 -4.30 -21.06
N ARG A 292 -25.99 -3.68 -20.17
CA ARG A 292 -24.80 -2.90 -20.57
C ARG A 292 -23.78 -3.77 -21.30
N MET A 293 -23.51 -4.97 -20.79
CA MET A 293 -22.64 -5.94 -21.46
C MET A 293 -23.18 -6.34 -22.83
N LYS A 294 -24.50 -6.48 -22.97
CA LYS A 294 -25.13 -6.83 -24.25
C LYS A 294 -25.00 -5.70 -25.25
N ALA A 295 -25.12 -4.45 -24.81
CA ALA A 295 -24.85 -3.28 -25.64
C ALA A 295 -23.40 -3.27 -26.15
N VAL A 296 -22.42 -3.52 -25.28
CA VAL A 296 -21.00 -3.66 -25.66
C VAL A 296 -20.80 -4.80 -26.66
N MET A 297 -21.37 -5.99 -26.42
CA MET A 297 -21.28 -7.13 -27.35
C MET A 297 -21.86 -6.79 -28.73
N ASN A 298 -23.03 -6.13 -28.77
CA ASN A 298 -23.66 -5.73 -30.03
C ASN A 298 -22.81 -4.73 -30.83
N GLU A 299 -22.06 -3.86 -30.17
CA GLU A 299 -21.11 -2.95 -30.85
C GLU A 299 -19.89 -3.70 -31.38
N LEU A 300 -19.36 -4.65 -30.62
CA LEU A 300 -18.23 -5.48 -31.04
C LEU A 300 -18.60 -6.38 -32.23
N GLU A 301 -19.80 -6.97 -32.24
CA GLU A 301 -20.29 -7.80 -33.35
C GLU A 301 -20.47 -7.01 -34.67
N LYS A 302 -20.68 -5.70 -34.60
CA LYS A 302 -20.86 -4.84 -35.79
C LYS A 302 -19.55 -4.28 -36.33
N ASN A 303 -18.47 -4.32 -35.55
CA ASN A 303 -17.21 -3.65 -35.86
C ASN A 303 -16.02 -4.62 -35.75
N ASP A 304 -15.62 -5.20 -36.89
CA ASP A 304 -14.53 -6.19 -36.98
C ASP A 304 -13.11 -5.58 -36.78
N ASP A 305 -13.00 -4.25 -36.77
CA ASP A 305 -11.76 -3.50 -36.59
C ASP A 305 -11.35 -3.36 -35.12
N ILE A 306 -12.13 -3.87 -34.17
CA ILE A 306 -11.86 -3.74 -32.73
C ILE A 306 -11.13 -4.98 -32.19
N ILE A 307 -10.12 -4.74 -31.36
CA ILE A 307 -9.45 -5.74 -30.52
C ILE A 307 -9.71 -5.34 -29.07
N LEU A 308 -10.42 -6.19 -28.34
CA LEU A 308 -10.78 -5.94 -26.95
C LEU A 308 -9.67 -6.45 -26.01
N PHE A 309 -9.09 -5.60 -25.17
CA PHE A 309 -8.18 -6.01 -24.10
C PHE A 309 -8.93 -6.12 -22.76
N ILE A 310 -8.74 -7.23 -22.05
CA ILE A 310 -9.37 -7.52 -20.76
C ILE A 310 -8.27 -7.99 -19.80
N ASP A 311 -7.88 -7.14 -18.83
CA ASP A 311 -6.72 -7.40 -17.97
C ASP A 311 -6.95 -8.55 -16.98
N GLU A 312 -8.16 -8.66 -16.45
CA GLU A 312 -8.56 -9.68 -15.48
C GLU A 312 -9.68 -10.54 -16.06
N ILE A 313 -9.39 -11.29 -17.12
CA ILE A 313 -10.44 -12.02 -17.86
C ILE A 313 -11.19 -13.05 -17.00
N HIS A 314 -10.59 -13.50 -15.89
CA HIS A 314 -11.23 -14.43 -14.96
C HIS A 314 -12.46 -13.81 -14.27
N THR A 315 -12.52 -12.48 -14.11
CA THR A 315 -13.67 -11.78 -13.50
C THR A 315 -14.96 -11.94 -14.32
N ILE A 316 -14.85 -12.20 -15.63
CA ILE A 316 -15.97 -12.51 -16.53
C ILE A 316 -16.48 -13.94 -16.30
N VAL A 317 -15.61 -14.82 -15.81
CA VAL A 317 -15.85 -16.25 -15.58
C VAL A 317 -16.11 -16.44 -14.10
N GLY A 318 -17.29 -16.01 -13.67
CA GLY A 318 -17.71 -16.08 -12.28
C GLY A 318 -17.45 -17.46 -11.68
N ALA A 319 -16.70 -17.49 -10.58
CA ALA A 319 -16.54 -18.67 -9.74
C ALA A 319 -17.94 -19.19 -9.37
N GLY A 320 -18.33 -20.34 -9.91
CA GLY A 320 -19.66 -20.94 -9.72
C GLY A 320 -19.95 -21.45 -8.30
N GLY A 321 -19.53 -20.72 -7.26
CA GLY A 321 -19.62 -21.16 -5.86
C GLY A 321 -20.16 -20.12 -4.87
N ALA A 322 -20.18 -18.83 -5.19
CA ALA A 322 -20.74 -17.81 -4.29
C ALA A 322 -22.01 -17.20 -4.90
N THR A 323 -23.10 -17.21 -4.14
CA THR A 323 -24.37 -16.56 -4.47
C THR A 323 -24.15 -15.05 -4.62
N GLY A 324 -23.76 -14.59 -5.81
CA GLY A 324 -23.51 -13.17 -6.09
C GLY A 324 -22.45 -12.86 -7.15
N SER A 325 -21.67 -13.84 -7.64
CA SER A 325 -20.66 -13.56 -8.69
C SER A 325 -21.30 -13.24 -10.05
N LEU A 326 -20.80 -12.19 -10.70
CA LEU A 326 -21.18 -11.75 -12.04
C LEU A 326 -20.68 -12.78 -13.06
N ASP A 327 -21.58 -13.57 -13.66
CA ASP A 327 -21.20 -14.56 -14.68
C ASP A 327 -21.56 -14.06 -16.08
N ALA A 328 -20.67 -13.27 -16.67
CA ALA A 328 -20.77 -12.79 -18.04
C ALA A 328 -20.24 -13.83 -19.06
N SER A 329 -19.69 -14.96 -18.62
CA SER A 329 -19.07 -15.96 -19.49
C SER A 329 -20.05 -16.53 -20.53
N ASN A 330 -21.34 -16.63 -20.18
CA ASN A 330 -22.38 -17.12 -21.07
C ASN A 330 -22.63 -16.21 -22.28
N MET A 331 -22.28 -14.92 -22.19
CA MET A 331 -22.40 -13.96 -23.29
C MET A 331 -21.17 -14.00 -24.22
N PHE A 332 -19.97 -14.18 -23.65
CA PHE A 332 -18.73 -14.24 -24.43
C PHE A 332 -18.53 -15.58 -25.16
N LYS A 333 -18.94 -16.71 -24.56
CA LYS A 333 -18.73 -18.05 -25.12
C LYS A 333 -19.24 -18.20 -26.57
N PRO A 334 -20.47 -17.78 -26.92
CA PRO A 334 -20.97 -17.88 -28.29
C PRO A 334 -20.20 -16.97 -29.26
N ALA A 335 -19.95 -15.71 -28.87
CA ALA A 335 -19.28 -14.73 -29.73
C ALA A 335 -17.81 -15.12 -30.02
N LEU A 336 -17.08 -15.60 -29.01
CA LEU A 336 -15.73 -16.15 -29.17
C LEU A 336 -15.72 -17.45 -30.00
N ALA A 337 -16.80 -18.22 -29.99
CA ALA A 337 -16.93 -19.43 -30.79
C ALA A 337 -17.23 -19.16 -32.26
N ARG A 338 -18.05 -18.14 -32.54
CA ARG A 338 -18.33 -17.69 -33.90
C ARG A 338 -17.18 -16.88 -34.50
N GLY A 339 -16.28 -16.36 -33.65
CA GLY A 339 -15.15 -15.54 -34.08
C GLY A 339 -15.55 -14.11 -34.42
N GLU A 340 -16.72 -13.68 -33.94
CA GLU A 340 -17.26 -12.32 -34.09
C GLU A 340 -16.53 -11.32 -33.19
N ILE A 341 -15.93 -11.80 -32.09
CA ILE A 341 -15.15 -10.97 -31.19
C ILE A 341 -13.71 -11.44 -31.18
N GLN A 342 -12.81 -10.48 -31.31
CA GLN A 342 -11.38 -10.64 -31.14
C GLN A 342 -10.94 -9.97 -29.84
N CYS A 343 -10.36 -10.73 -28.92
CA CYS A 343 -9.91 -10.21 -27.63
C CYS A 343 -8.55 -10.75 -27.20
N ILE A 344 -7.89 -9.96 -26.37
CA ILE A 344 -6.67 -10.30 -25.64
C ILE A 344 -7.06 -10.36 -24.16
N GLY A 345 -6.99 -11.55 -23.57
CA GLY A 345 -7.17 -11.70 -22.13
C GLY A 345 -5.84 -11.67 -21.40
N ALA A 346 -5.83 -11.14 -20.18
CA ALA A 346 -4.77 -11.36 -19.22
C ALA A 346 -5.33 -12.03 -17.95
N THR A 347 -4.48 -12.81 -17.28
CA THR A 347 -4.83 -13.54 -16.04
C THR A 347 -3.56 -13.99 -15.32
N THR A 348 -3.65 -14.29 -14.04
CA THR A 348 -2.58 -14.97 -13.30
C THR A 348 -2.58 -16.48 -13.55
N LEU A 349 -1.48 -17.16 -13.21
CA LEU A 349 -1.40 -18.61 -13.35
C LEU A 349 -2.43 -19.32 -12.46
N ASP A 350 -2.68 -18.79 -11.27
CA ASP A 350 -3.62 -19.36 -10.30
C ASP A 350 -5.06 -19.18 -10.74
N GLU A 351 -5.45 -17.97 -11.14
CA GLU A 351 -6.78 -17.69 -11.72
C GLU A 351 -7.04 -18.50 -12.99
N TYR A 352 -6.03 -18.65 -13.84
CA TYR A 352 -6.11 -19.48 -15.02
C TYR A 352 -6.52 -20.93 -14.68
N ARG A 353 -5.84 -21.55 -13.70
CA ARG A 353 -6.13 -22.92 -13.24
C ARG A 353 -7.51 -23.03 -12.58
N GLN A 354 -7.87 -22.03 -11.78
CA GLN A 354 -9.10 -22.08 -11.01
C GLN A 354 -10.36 -21.87 -11.87
N TYR A 355 -10.31 -20.95 -12.84
CA TYR A 355 -11.50 -20.47 -13.56
C TYR A 355 -11.48 -20.81 -15.05
N ILE A 356 -10.36 -20.60 -15.75
CA ILE A 356 -10.31 -20.73 -17.23
C ILE A 356 -10.07 -22.18 -17.67
N GLU A 357 -9.15 -22.90 -17.01
CA GLU A 357 -8.78 -24.27 -17.37
C GLU A 357 -9.91 -25.28 -17.12
N LYS A 358 -10.72 -25.05 -16.08
CA LYS A 358 -11.91 -25.88 -15.80
C LYS A 358 -13.02 -25.70 -16.83
N ASP A 359 -13.08 -24.53 -17.48
CA ASP A 359 -14.05 -24.24 -18.53
C ASP A 359 -13.49 -24.60 -19.91
N GLY A 360 -13.74 -25.85 -20.32
CA GLY A 360 -13.29 -26.34 -21.61
C GLY A 360 -13.89 -25.62 -22.83
N ALA A 361 -14.93 -24.78 -22.69
CA ALA A 361 -15.41 -23.97 -23.80
C ALA A 361 -14.47 -22.78 -24.05
N LEU A 362 -14.09 -22.06 -22.98
CA LEU A 362 -13.19 -20.91 -23.03
C LEU A 362 -11.74 -21.32 -23.32
N GLU A 363 -11.23 -22.36 -22.66
CA GLU A 363 -9.85 -22.83 -22.90
C GLU A 363 -9.62 -23.14 -24.39
N ARG A 364 -10.61 -23.70 -25.08
CA ARG A 364 -10.51 -24.02 -26.51
C ARG A 364 -10.50 -22.80 -27.43
N ARG A 365 -10.92 -21.61 -26.95
CA ARG A 365 -10.97 -20.36 -27.73
C ARG A 365 -9.72 -19.50 -27.55
N PHE A 366 -9.06 -19.62 -26.42
CA PHE A 366 -7.84 -18.89 -26.12
C PHE A 366 -6.57 -19.66 -26.51
N GLN A 367 -5.53 -18.93 -26.87
CA GLN A 367 -4.19 -19.46 -27.07
C GLN A 367 -3.27 -18.88 -25.98
N LYS A 368 -2.71 -19.76 -25.17
CA LYS A 368 -1.82 -19.39 -24.05
C LYS A 368 -0.54 -18.72 -24.57
N VAL A 369 -0.16 -17.61 -23.93
CA VAL A 369 1.11 -16.89 -24.07
C VAL A 369 1.65 -16.68 -22.66
N ILE A 370 2.77 -17.31 -22.34
CA ILE A 370 3.39 -17.19 -21.02
C ILE A 370 4.20 -15.89 -21.00
N VAL A 371 4.00 -15.09 -19.95
CA VAL A 371 4.69 -13.82 -19.73
C VAL A 371 5.59 -14.00 -18.50
N GLU A 372 6.90 -14.00 -18.73
CA GLU A 372 7.90 -14.13 -17.67
C GLU A 372 8.21 -12.75 -17.05
N PRO A 373 8.68 -12.67 -15.80
CA PRO A 373 9.18 -11.42 -15.23
C PRO A 373 10.33 -10.82 -16.05
N THR A 374 10.48 -9.50 -16.06
CA THR A 374 11.59 -8.85 -16.78
C THR A 374 12.93 -9.13 -16.10
N THR A 375 14.00 -9.20 -16.89
CA THR A 375 15.36 -9.30 -16.36
C THR A 375 15.80 -8.00 -15.69
N VAL A 376 16.82 -8.07 -14.83
CA VAL A 376 17.36 -6.89 -14.12
C VAL A 376 17.78 -5.78 -15.11
N GLU A 377 18.43 -6.15 -16.21
CA GLU A 377 18.88 -5.19 -17.25
C GLU A 377 17.71 -4.53 -17.99
N GLU A 378 16.68 -5.32 -18.33
CA GLU A 378 15.46 -4.80 -18.94
C GLU A 378 14.72 -3.86 -17.99
N THR A 379 14.62 -4.20 -16.69
CA THR A 379 13.98 -3.33 -15.70
C THR A 379 14.72 -2.02 -15.51
N ILE A 380 16.06 -2.02 -15.48
CA ILE A 380 16.84 -0.77 -15.44
C ILE A 380 16.51 0.11 -16.66
N THR A 381 16.38 -0.50 -17.84
CA THR A 381 16.00 0.22 -19.06
C THR A 381 14.58 0.77 -18.97
N ILE A 382 13.64 0.02 -18.40
CA ILE A 382 12.26 0.46 -18.15
C ILE A 382 12.26 1.69 -17.21
N LEU A 383 12.96 1.61 -16.08
CA LEU A 383 13.04 2.71 -15.12
C LEU A 383 13.65 3.97 -15.75
N ASN A 384 14.70 3.84 -16.57
CA ASN A 384 15.29 4.98 -17.28
C ASN A 384 14.33 5.65 -18.26
N ASN A 385 13.44 4.88 -18.90
CA ASN A 385 12.46 5.43 -19.84
C ASN A 385 11.33 6.19 -19.14
N ILE A 386 10.91 5.74 -17.95
CA ILE A 386 9.81 6.37 -17.20
C ILE A 386 10.28 7.42 -16.20
N LYS A 387 11.58 7.43 -15.86
CA LYS A 387 12.20 8.32 -14.86
C LYS A 387 11.75 9.76 -14.98
N ASN A 388 11.80 10.35 -16.18
CA ASN A 388 11.47 11.76 -16.39
C ASN A 388 10.05 12.11 -15.91
N LYS A 389 9.08 11.19 -16.08
CA LYS A 389 7.70 11.39 -15.61
C LYS A 389 7.63 11.46 -14.08
N TYR A 390 8.40 10.63 -13.38
CA TYR A 390 8.47 10.62 -11.91
C TYR A 390 9.30 11.78 -11.36
N GLU A 391 10.35 12.21 -12.07
CA GLU A 391 11.13 13.39 -11.72
C GLU A 391 10.29 14.66 -11.77
N ASP A 392 9.46 14.81 -12.82
CA ASP A 392 8.57 15.95 -12.97
C ASP A 392 7.38 15.89 -12.01
N HIS A 393 6.88 14.69 -11.69
CA HIS A 393 5.78 14.52 -10.73
C HIS A 393 6.19 14.84 -9.29
N HIS A 394 7.39 14.40 -8.87
CA HIS A 394 7.87 14.56 -7.50
C HIS A 394 8.86 15.71 -7.31
N ASN A 395 9.21 16.45 -8.37
CA ASN A 395 10.25 17.50 -8.34
C ASN A 395 11.61 17.01 -7.80
N VAL A 396 12.03 15.81 -8.19
CA VAL A 396 13.32 15.22 -7.78
C VAL A 396 14.17 14.85 -8.98
N ILE A 397 15.46 14.56 -8.75
CA ILE A 397 16.37 14.00 -9.75
C ILE A 397 16.89 12.67 -9.24
N TYR A 398 16.70 11.58 -9.99
CA TYR A 398 17.26 10.28 -9.60
C TYR A 398 18.69 10.15 -10.13
N THR A 399 19.65 9.71 -9.29
CA THR A 399 20.97 9.33 -9.80
C THR A 399 20.91 7.98 -10.53
N GLN A 400 21.94 7.67 -11.31
CA GLN A 400 22.02 6.36 -12.00
C GLN A 400 22.13 5.23 -10.98
N GLU A 401 22.88 5.45 -9.89
CA GLU A 401 23.05 4.51 -8.79
C GLU A 401 21.72 4.24 -8.08
N ALA A 402 20.88 5.26 -7.90
CA ALA A 402 19.55 5.10 -7.32
C ALA A 402 18.65 4.18 -8.16
N ILE A 403 18.65 4.34 -9.50
CA ILE A 403 17.87 3.49 -10.40
C ILE A 403 18.34 2.03 -10.35
N GLU A 404 19.66 1.82 -10.35
CA GLU A 404 20.22 0.48 -10.20
C GLU A 404 19.87 -0.14 -8.84
N ALA A 405 19.90 0.67 -7.78
CA ALA A 405 19.51 0.27 -6.44
C ALA A 405 18.03 -0.14 -6.37
N CYS A 406 17.12 0.61 -7.02
CA CYS A 406 15.70 0.26 -7.09
C CYS A 406 15.51 -1.15 -7.62
N VAL A 407 16.25 -1.57 -8.65
CA VAL A 407 16.12 -2.93 -9.20
C VAL A 407 16.85 -3.96 -8.36
N LYS A 408 18.12 -3.72 -8.00
CA LYS A 408 18.96 -4.70 -7.30
C LYS A 408 18.44 -4.99 -5.89
N LEU A 409 18.06 -3.95 -5.15
CA LEU A 409 17.56 -4.09 -3.78
C LEU A 409 16.18 -4.73 -3.77
N THR A 410 15.23 -4.28 -4.59
CA THR A 410 13.89 -4.89 -4.63
C THR A 410 13.95 -6.34 -5.14
N ASN A 411 14.84 -6.66 -6.09
CA ASN A 411 15.02 -8.05 -6.51
C ASN A 411 15.56 -8.96 -5.40
N ARG A 412 16.44 -8.42 -4.54
CA ARG A 412 17.07 -9.19 -3.46
C ARG A 412 16.20 -9.29 -2.21
N TYR A 413 15.51 -8.23 -1.83
CA TYR A 413 14.82 -8.11 -0.54
C TYR A 413 13.28 -8.24 -0.65
N MET A 414 12.69 -8.00 -1.82
CA MET A 414 11.24 -8.14 -2.05
C MET A 414 10.96 -9.35 -2.95
N SER A 415 10.88 -10.54 -2.36
CA SER A 415 10.69 -11.80 -3.10
C SER A 415 9.23 -12.09 -3.50
N GLU A 416 8.24 -11.48 -2.84
CA GLU A 416 6.81 -11.74 -3.10
C GLU A 416 6.29 -11.06 -4.36
N ARG A 417 6.96 -9.99 -4.78
CA ARG A 417 6.59 -9.22 -5.98
C ARG A 417 7.59 -9.49 -7.10
N PHE A 418 7.11 -9.33 -8.33
CA PHE A 418 7.90 -9.56 -9.53
C PHE A 418 8.36 -8.25 -10.16
N LEU A 419 9.46 -8.32 -10.91
CA LEU A 419 9.89 -7.21 -11.75
C LEU A 419 8.98 -7.11 -13.00
N PRO A 420 8.70 -5.89 -13.50
CA PRO A 420 9.27 -4.60 -13.09
C PRO A 420 8.54 -3.86 -11.96
N ASP A 421 7.31 -4.25 -11.63
CA ASP A 421 6.40 -3.54 -10.71
C ASP A 421 7.04 -3.08 -9.39
N LYS A 422 7.63 -4.01 -8.63
CA LYS A 422 8.27 -3.67 -7.34
C LYS A 422 9.39 -2.63 -7.43
N ALA A 423 10.07 -2.54 -8.58
CA ALA A 423 11.14 -1.57 -8.77
C ALA A 423 10.59 -0.18 -9.15
N ILE A 424 9.44 -0.14 -9.82
CA ILE A 424 8.70 1.10 -10.11
C ILE A 424 8.14 1.66 -8.80
N ASP A 425 7.54 0.81 -7.97
CA ASP A 425 7.05 1.21 -6.63
C ASP A 425 8.15 1.83 -5.78
N ALA A 426 9.33 1.18 -5.72
CA ALA A 426 10.46 1.70 -4.95
C ALA A 426 11.01 3.01 -5.52
N LEU A 427 10.96 3.22 -6.85
CA LEU A 427 11.33 4.49 -7.48
C LEU A 427 10.36 5.60 -7.06
N ASP A 428 9.06 5.34 -7.19
CA ASP A 428 7.98 6.28 -6.87
C ASP A 428 8.00 6.72 -5.40
N GLU A 429 8.10 5.73 -4.49
CA GLU A 429 8.14 5.98 -3.05
C GLU A 429 9.43 6.69 -2.61
N ALA A 430 10.58 6.39 -3.23
CA ALA A 430 11.83 7.12 -2.98
C ALA A 430 11.73 8.60 -3.41
N GLY A 431 11.14 8.88 -4.58
CA GLY A 431 10.90 10.25 -5.01
C GLY A 431 9.97 11.01 -4.09
N SER A 432 8.80 10.43 -3.80
CA SER A 432 7.79 11.01 -2.92
C SER A 432 8.35 11.31 -1.53
N ARG A 433 9.11 10.38 -0.93
CA ARG A 433 9.69 10.56 0.40
C ARG A 433 10.78 11.62 0.44
N VAL A 434 11.69 11.64 -0.54
CA VAL A 434 12.75 12.64 -0.61
C VAL A 434 12.16 14.03 -0.82
N HIS A 435 11.09 14.13 -1.62
CA HIS A 435 10.33 15.36 -1.76
C HIS A 435 9.77 15.77 -0.39
N ILE A 436 8.91 14.96 0.24
CA ILE A 436 8.23 15.27 1.52
C ILE A 436 9.20 15.66 2.64
N THR A 437 10.31 14.92 2.78
CA THR A 437 11.28 15.15 3.89
C THR A 437 11.99 16.50 3.78
N ASN A 438 12.10 17.04 2.56
CA ASN A 438 12.81 18.28 2.26
C ASN A 438 11.86 19.44 1.90
N ILE A 439 10.54 19.26 2.07
CA ILE A 439 9.60 20.38 1.99
C ILE A 439 9.83 21.27 3.21
N ASP A 440 10.55 22.38 3.01
CA ASP A 440 10.62 23.48 3.97
C ASP A 440 9.72 24.61 3.48
N VAL A 441 8.64 24.86 4.22
CA VAL A 441 7.69 25.93 3.90
C VAL A 441 8.31 27.26 4.35
N PRO A 442 8.50 28.25 3.45
CA PRO A 442 9.05 29.54 3.82
C PRO A 442 8.27 30.20 4.96
N LYS A 443 8.98 30.76 5.95
CA LYS A 443 8.37 31.45 7.10
C LYS A 443 7.35 32.51 6.70
N GLN A 444 7.58 33.16 5.56
CA GLN A 444 6.66 34.16 5.00
C GLN A 444 5.26 33.58 4.69
N ILE A 445 5.17 32.34 4.18
CA ILE A 445 3.89 31.69 3.88
C ILE A 445 3.16 31.37 5.20
N LEU A 446 3.86 30.79 6.17
CA LEU A 446 3.31 30.50 7.50
C LEU A 446 2.82 31.75 8.23
N GLU A 447 3.54 32.87 8.11
CA GLU A 447 3.12 34.16 8.65
C GLU A 447 1.87 34.72 7.95
N LEU A 448 1.79 34.62 6.62
CA LEU A 448 0.62 35.06 5.84
C LEU A 448 -0.62 34.21 6.13
N GLU A 449 -0.49 32.89 6.26
CA GLU A 449 -1.58 31.98 6.65
C GLU A 449 -2.11 32.34 8.04
N LYS A 450 -1.22 32.56 9.00
CA LYS A 450 -1.60 32.98 10.35
C LYS A 450 -2.30 34.33 10.35
N GLN A 451 -1.79 35.31 9.60
CA GLN A 451 -2.43 36.62 9.46
C GLN A 451 -3.81 36.51 8.82
N LEU A 452 -3.98 35.64 7.81
CA LEU A 452 -5.24 35.41 7.14
C LEU A 452 -6.28 34.83 8.11
N GLU A 453 -5.88 33.88 8.94
CA GLU A 453 -6.74 33.26 9.95
C GLU A 453 -7.14 34.26 11.05
N GLU A 454 -6.20 35.04 11.58
CA GLU A 454 -6.47 36.13 12.53
C GLU A 454 -7.47 37.15 11.96
N VAL A 455 -7.28 37.59 10.70
CA VAL A 455 -8.19 38.53 10.04
C VAL A 455 -9.58 37.91 9.82
N ARG A 456 -9.68 36.62 9.47
CA ARG A 456 -10.95 35.91 9.33
C ARG A 456 -11.71 35.84 10.66
N GLU A 457 -11.04 35.52 11.75
CA GLU A 457 -11.64 35.51 13.10
C GLU A 457 -12.09 36.90 13.54
N LEU A 458 -11.23 37.90 13.39
CA LEU A 458 -11.53 39.31 13.69
C LEU A 458 -12.75 39.78 12.89
N LYS A 459 -12.78 39.53 11.57
CA LYS A 459 -13.93 39.86 10.70
C LYS A 459 -15.21 39.22 11.21
N ASN A 460 -15.19 37.92 11.53
CA ASN A 460 -16.35 37.21 12.06
C ASN A 460 -16.82 37.79 13.39
N SER A 461 -15.90 38.18 14.29
CA SER A 461 -16.23 38.81 15.58
C SER A 461 -16.87 40.19 15.42
N VAL A 462 -16.38 40.99 14.47
CA VAL A 462 -16.83 42.36 14.19
C VAL A 462 -18.19 42.34 13.48
N VAL A 463 -18.42 41.38 12.59
CA VAL A 463 -19.73 41.11 11.97
C VAL A 463 -20.76 40.71 13.04
N LYS A 464 -20.40 39.84 14.00
CA LYS A 464 -21.27 39.50 15.14
C LYS A 464 -21.63 40.72 16.00
N LYS A 465 -20.71 41.68 16.14
CA LYS A 465 -20.91 42.96 16.85
C LYS A 465 -21.61 44.04 16.02
N GLN A 466 -22.09 43.72 14.81
CA GLN A 466 -22.79 44.64 13.88
C GLN A 466 -21.99 45.88 13.48
N LYS A 467 -20.66 45.83 13.54
CA LYS A 467 -19.78 46.93 13.11
C LYS A 467 -19.39 46.77 11.64
N TYR A 468 -20.30 47.11 10.73
CA TYR A 468 -20.15 46.82 9.30
C TYR A 468 -18.97 47.54 8.61
N GLU A 469 -18.59 48.74 9.09
CA GLU A 469 -17.49 49.51 8.49
C GLU A 469 -16.11 48.92 8.82
N GLU A 470 -15.90 48.47 10.06
CA GLU A 470 -14.70 47.74 10.46
C GLU A 470 -14.64 46.37 9.75
N ALA A 471 -15.78 45.70 9.56
CA ALA A 471 -15.85 44.43 8.82
C ALA A 471 -15.50 44.60 7.32
N ALA A 472 -15.85 45.73 6.71
CA ALA A 472 -15.49 46.03 5.32
C ALA A 472 -13.97 46.18 5.15
N LYS A 473 -13.30 46.88 6.08
CA LYS A 473 -11.83 47.00 6.09
C LYS A 473 -11.14 45.64 6.22
N LEU A 474 -11.59 44.81 7.17
CA LEU A 474 -11.05 43.47 7.38
C LEU A 474 -11.27 42.53 6.18
N ARG A 475 -12.36 42.71 5.43
CA ARG A 475 -12.59 41.96 4.18
C ARG A 475 -11.61 42.35 3.07
N ASP A 476 -11.29 43.64 2.97
CA ASP A 476 -10.35 44.11 1.96
C ASP A 476 -8.90 43.73 2.35
N ASP A 477 -8.58 43.73 3.64
CA ASP A 477 -7.32 43.18 4.17
C ASP A 477 -7.20 41.66 3.95
N GLU A 478 -8.28 40.90 4.18
CA GLU A 478 -8.35 39.45 3.88
C GLU A 478 -8.03 39.18 2.41
N LYS A 479 -8.65 39.91 1.48
CA LYS A 479 -8.37 39.76 0.05
C LYS A 479 -6.94 40.12 -0.33
N ARG A 480 -6.33 41.10 0.34
CA ARG A 480 -4.93 41.47 0.13
C ARG A 480 -4.01 40.34 0.58
N ILE A 481 -4.20 39.85 1.80
CA ILE A 481 -3.39 38.76 2.38
C ILE A 481 -3.57 37.47 1.57
N GLU A 482 -4.79 37.15 1.14
CA GLU A 482 -5.09 35.99 0.28
C GLU A 482 -4.36 36.08 -1.07
N LYS A 483 -4.29 37.28 -1.66
CA LYS A 483 -3.51 37.52 -2.87
C LYS A 483 -2.01 37.41 -2.63
N ASP A 484 -1.49 37.99 -1.55
CA ASP A 484 -0.07 37.94 -1.20
C ASP A 484 0.36 36.51 -0.89
N LEU A 485 -0.50 35.72 -0.23
CA LEU A 485 -0.32 34.29 0.02
C LEU A 485 -0.26 33.50 -1.30
N SER A 486 -1.18 33.74 -2.23
CA SER A 486 -1.19 33.11 -3.56
C SER A 486 0.10 33.39 -4.33
N ILE A 487 0.60 34.63 -4.31
CA ILE A 487 1.85 35.00 -4.97
C ILE A 487 3.05 34.30 -4.32
N ALA A 488 3.09 34.26 -2.99
CA ALA A 488 4.17 33.59 -2.26
C ALA A 488 4.16 32.07 -2.48
N GLN A 489 2.98 31.46 -2.58
CA GLN A 489 2.82 30.03 -2.92
C GLN A 489 3.26 29.73 -4.34
N GLU A 490 2.86 30.55 -5.33
CA GLU A 490 3.30 30.39 -6.73
C GLU A 490 4.83 30.50 -6.85
N GLN A 491 5.45 31.49 -6.20
CA GLN A 491 6.90 31.65 -6.19
C GLN A 491 7.60 30.44 -5.56
N TRP A 492 7.06 29.91 -4.46
CA TRP A 492 7.62 28.74 -3.80
C TRP A 492 7.49 27.48 -4.66
N GLU A 493 6.39 27.29 -5.38
CA GLU A 493 6.24 26.18 -6.33
C GLU A 493 7.23 26.29 -7.50
N GLU A 494 7.48 27.49 -8.02
CA GLU A 494 8.51 27.73 -9.04
C GLU A 494 9.91 27.44 -8.52
N ASP A 495 10.23 27.90 -7.30
CA ASP A 495 11.52 27.64 -6.66
C ASP A 495 11.72 26.16 -6.35
N ALA A 496 10.67 25.44 -5.94
CA ALA A 496 10.69 24.01 -5.72
C ALA A 496 10.94 23.23 -7.02
N LYS A 497 10.36 23.66 -8.15
CA LYS A 497 10.64 23.08 -9.48
C LYS A 497 12.08 23.31 -9.94
N ASN A 498 12.65 24.47 -9.60
CA ASN A 498 14.03 24.84 -9.95
C ASN A 498 15.07 24.12 -9.07
N ASN A 499 14.77 23.92 -7.79
CA ASN A 499 15.66 23.29 -6.81
C ASN A 499 15.30 21.82 -6.57
N ARG A 500 15.39 21.00 -7.62
CA ARG A 500 15.12 19.56 -7.50
C ARG A 500 16.14 18.88 -6.60
N ILE A 501 15.65 18.12 -5.63
CA ILE A 501 16.50 17.36 -4.72
C ILE A 501 16.93 16.06 -5.40
N THR A 502 18.17 15.64 -5.16
CA THR A 502 18.71 14.42 -5.74
C THR A 502 18.37 13.21 -4.86
N VAL A 503 17.77 12.17 -5.47
CA VAL A 503 17.54 10.87 -4.86
C VAL A 503 18.77 9.99 -5.07
N THR A 504 19.34 9.53 -3.96
CA THR A 504 20.55 8.70 -3.91
C THR A 504 20.23 7.23 -3.61
N GLU A 505 21.22 6.34 -3.73
CA GLU A 505 21.10 4.93 -3.36
C GLU A 505 20.63 4.74 -1.90
N ASP A 506 21.14 5.55 -0.97
CA ASP A 506 20.77 5.47 0.46
C ASP A 506 19.29 5.76 0.68
N ASN A 507 18.71 6.69 -0.09
CA ASN A 507 17.28 7.02 -0.01
C ASN A 507 16.42 5.83 -0.49
N VAL A 508 16.84 5.16 -1.55
CA VAL A 508 16.15 3.96 -2.07
C VAL A 508 16.24 2.82 -1.05
N ALA A 509 17.41 2.60 -0.46
CA ALA A 509 17.59 1.56 0.55
C ALA A 509 16.77 1.83 1.82
N ASP A 510 16.60 3.09 2.23
CA ASP A 510 15.71 3.49 3.33
C ASP A 510 14.24 3.18 3.04
N VAL A 511 13.80 3.36 1.79
CA VAL A 511 12.44 3.02 1.35
C VAL A 511 12.24 1.52 1.33
N VAL A 512 13.14 0.77 0.68
CA VAL A 512 13.08 -0.70 0.67
C VAL A 512 13.10 -1.26 2.10
N SER A 513 13.83 -0.60 3.01
CA SER A 513 13.85 -0.98 4.43
C SER A 513 12.50 -0.77 5.11
N MET A 514 11.79 0.30 4.79
CA MET A 514 10.45 0.57 5.31
C MET A 514 9.42 -0.41 4.74
N MET A 515 9.46 -0.67 3.42
CA MET A 515 8.55 -1.60 2.74
C MET A 515 8.69 -3.04 3.25
N THR A 516 9.92 -3.47 3.51
CA THR A 516 10.23 -4.86 3.87
C THR A 516 10.41 -5.09 5.37
N GLY A 517 10.61 -4.02 6.16
CA GLY A 517 11.05 -4.11 7.55
C GLY A 517 12.50 -4.57 7.73
N ILE A 518 13.28 -4.68 6.64
CA ILE A 518 14.67 -5.17 6.66
C ILE A 518 15.61 -3.97 6.56
N PRO A 519 16.52 -3.71 7.51
CA PRO A 519 17.37 -2.52 7.50
C PRO A 519 18.51 -2.61 6.45
N VAL A 520 18.20 -2.35 5.17
CA VAL A 520 19.11 -2.48 4.02
C VAL A 520 20.36 -1.61 4.16
N ASN A 521 20.20 -0.35 4.58
CA ASN A 521 21.30 0.61 4.76
C ASN A 521 22.34 0.14 5.78
N ARG A 522 21.90 -0.57 6.82
CA ARG A 522 22.81 -1.08 7.85
C ARG A 522 23.51 -2.35 7.39
N ILE A 523 22.85 -3.19 6.60
CA ILE A 523 23.39 -4.48 6.16
C ILE A 523 24.60 -4.30 5.22
N ALA A 524 24.53 -3.44 4.21
CA ALA A 524 25.58 -3.39 3.17
C ALA A 524 26.97 -2.94 3.65
N GLN A 525 27.07 -1.96 4.56
CA GLN A 525 28.35 -1.44 5.05
C GLN A 525 28.74 -1.94 6.45
N THR A 526 27.77 -2.29 7.32
CA THR A 526 28.09 -2.74 8.69
C THR A 526 28.13 -4.26 8.85
N GLU A 527 27.49 -5.05 7.99
CA GLU A 527 27.45 -6.51 8.16
C GLU A 527 28.86 -7.12 8.08
N SER A 528 29.68 -6.74 7.10
CA SER A 528 31.07 -7.27 7.00
C SER A 528 31.94 -6.93 8.22
N ASN A 529 31.83 -5.69 8.74
CA ASN A 529 32.58 -5.26 9.91
C ASN A 529 32.09 -5.92 11.20
N LYS A 530 30.76 -6.01 11.40
CA LYS A 530 30.13 -6.71 12.52
C LYS A 530 30.45 -8.20 12.48
N LEU A 531 30.41 -8.83 11.31
CA LEU A 531 30.77 -10.24 11.12
C LEU A 531 32.22 -10.49 11.50
N ALA A 532 33.15 -9.62 11.12
CA ALA A 532 34.56 -9.76 11.48
C ALA A 532 34.77 -9.76 13.01
N HIS A 533 34.02 -8.94 13.74
CA HIS A 533 34.13 -8.79 15.21
C HIS A 533 33.07 -9.59 15.98
N LEU A 534 32.32 -10.46 15.29
CA LEU A 534 31.23 -11.25 15.89
C LEU A 534 31.66 -12.09 17.11
N PRO A 535 32.84 -12.76 17.12
CA PRO A 535 33.28 -13.48 18.32
C PRO A 535 33.41 -12.56 19.53
N GLU A 536 33.93 -11.35 19.34
CA GLU A 536 34.15 -10.37 20.42
C GLU A 536 32.82 -9.77 20.91
N LEU A 537 31.88 -9.52 20.00
CA LEU A 537 30.54 -8.98 20.34
C LEU A 537 29.68 -9.96 21.16
N ILE A 538 29.85 -11.27 20.92
CA ILE A 538 29.13 -12.34 21.64
C ILE A 538 29.87 -12.69 22.94
N LYS A 539 31.20 -12.58 22.96
CA LYS A 539 32.02 -12.89 24.13
C LYS A 539 31.63 -12.02 25.33
N GLY A 540 31.47 -12.65 26.49
CA GLY A 540 31.00 -11.98 27.71
C GLY A 540 29.47 -11.92 27.87
N LYS A 541 28.69 -12.11 26.79
CA LYS A 541 27.20 -12.22 26.87
C LYS A 541 26.73 -13.65 27.09
N VAL A 542 27.54 -14.64 26.72
CA VAL A 542 27.31 -16.06 26.99
C VAL A 542 28.50 -16.59 27.79
N ILE A 543 28.24 -16.97 29.05
CA ILE A 543 29.27 -17.38 29.99
C ILE A 543 29.53 -18.90 29.90
N GLY A 544 30.79 -19.32 29.99
CA GLY A 544 31.20 -20.73 30.03
C GLY A 544 31.21 -21.45 28.68
N GLN A 545 30.96 -20.75 27.57
CA GLN A 545 30.73 -21.35 26.24
C GLN A 545 31.62 -20.75 25.13
N ASP A 546 32.86 -20.35 25.45
CA ASP A 546 33.77 -19.68 24.51
C ASP A 546 34.05 -20.54 23.25
N GLU A 547 34.21 -21.85 23.40
CA GLU A 547 34.45 -22.75 22.27
C GLU A 547 33.23 -22.81 21.32
N ALA A 548 32.03 -22.86 21.87
CA ALA A 548 30.78 -22.86 21.10
C ALA A 548 30.61 -21.55 20.32
N VAL A 549 30.85 -20.41 20.98
CA VAL A 549 30.82 -19.08 20.36
C VAL A 549 31.82 -18.98 19.21
N MET A 550 33.06 -19.42 19.42
CA MET A 550 34.10 -19.39 18.39
C MET A 550 33.77 -20.27 17.18
N LYS A 551 33.23 -21.48 17.39
CA LYS A 551 32.84 -22.38 16.29
C LYS A 551 31.71 -21.78 15.44
N ILE A 552 30.66 -21.29 16.09
CA ILE A 552 29.52 -20.67 15.40
C ILE A 552 29.97 -19.43 14.64
N ALA A 553 30.71 -18.53 15.29
CA ALA A 553 31.14 -17.28 14.66
C ALA A 553 32.01 -17.56 13.42
N LYS A 554 32.97 -18.49 13.49
CA LYS A 554 33.78 -18.90 12.33
C LYS A 554 32.93 -19.51 11.22
N SER A 555 31.93 -20.32 11.55
CA SER A 555 31.06 -20.94 10.54
C SER A 555 30.20 -19.89 9.83
N ILE A 556 29.60 -18.95 10.58
CA ILE A 556 28.83 -17.82 10.02
C ILE A 556 29.73 -16.93 9.13
N GLN A 557 30.92 -16.57 9.61
CA GLN A 557 31.90 -15.77 8.86
C GLN A 557 32.28 -16.45 7.53
N ARG A 558 32.59 -17.76 7.56
CA ARG A 558 32.92 -18.55 6.37
C ARG A 558 31.78 -18.55 5.36
N ASN A 559 30.54 -18.71 5.82
CA ASN A 559 29.38 -18.77 4.95
C ASN A 559 29.06 -17.40 4.33
N ARG A 560 29.33 -16.29 5.05
CA ARG A 560 29.15 -14.92 4.52
C ARG A 560 30.30 -14.37 3.71
N ALA A 561 31.50 -14.95 3.78
CA ALA A 561 32.61 -14.62 2.90
C ALA A 561 32.40 -15.05 1.42
N GLY A 562 31.21 -15.54 1.06
CA GLY A 562 30.87 -15.99 -0.29
C GLY A 562 31.43 -17.36 -0.67
N LEU A 563 31.97 -18.11 0.30
CA LEU A 563 32.55 -19.44 0.09
C LEU A 563 31.51 -20.57 0.11
N LYS A 564 30.26 -20.28 0.48
CA LYS A 564 29.15 -21.24 0.52
C LYS A 564 28.15 -20.93 -0.61
N ASP A 565 27.40 -21.96 -1.01
CA ASP A 565 26.31 -21.86 -1.98
C ASP A 565 25.31 -20.77 -1.55
N PRO A 566 25.04 -19.76 -2.41
CA PRO A 566 24.10 -18.68 -2.11
C PRO A 566 22.64 -19.15 -1.96
N ASN A 567 22.32 -20.37 -2.40
CA ASN A 567 20.98 -20.94 -2.26
C ASN A 567 20.75 -21.63 -0.91
N LYS A 568 21.70 -21.61 0.02
CA LYS A 568 21.54 -22.24 1.34
C LYS A 568 21.38 -21.21 2.46
N PRO A 569 20.81 -21.60 3.62
CA PRO A 569 20.78 -20.75 4.80
C PRO A 569 22.18 -20.29 5.24
N ILE A 570 22.24 -19.12 5.90
CA ILE A 570 23.47 -18.50 6.40
C ILE A 570 24.25 -19.47 7.28
N GLY A 571 23.54 -20.26 8.10
CA GLY A 571 24.15 -21.30 8.91
C GLY A 571 23.11 -22.28 9.40
N SER A 572 23.47 -23.56 9.47
CA SER A 572 22.66 -24.62 10.09
C SER A 572 23.45 -25.31 11.20
N PHE A 573 22.92 -25.29 12.43
CA PHE A 573 23.63 -25.74 13.62
C PHE A 573 22.76 -26.65 14.50
N ILE A 574 23.37 -27.69 15.07
CA ILE A 574 22.79 -28.42 16.21
C ILE A 574 23.52 -28.02 17.49
N PHE A 575 22.78 -27.57 18.51
CA PHE A 575 23.27 -27.24 19.83
C PHE A 575 23.03 -28.39 20.80
N LEU A 576 24.10 -29.04 21.23
CA LEU A 576 24.11 -30.18 22.16
C LEU A 576 24.56 -29.76 23.56
N GLY A 577 23.99 -30.36 24.59
CA GLY A 577 24.33 -30.04 25.99
C GLY A 577 23.17 -30.30 26.94
N GLN A 578 23.35 -30.04 28.23
CA GLN A 578 22.28 -30.17 29.22
C GLN A 578 21.29 -28.99 29.14
N THR A 579 20.12 -29.13 29.78
CA THR A 579 19.19 -28.01 29.91
C THR A 579 19.80 -26.93 30.81
N GLY A 580 19.67 -25.65 30.43
CA GLY A 580 20.10 -24.52 31.26
C GLY A 580 21.57 -24.10 31.11
N VAL A 581 22.31 -24.64 30.14
CA VAL A 581 23.72 -24.28 29.87
C VAL A 581 23.91 -23.08 28.91
N GLY A 582 22.82 -22.53 28.35
CA GLY A 582 22.88 -21.32 27.52
C GLY A 582 22.60 -21.48 26.02
N LYS A 583 22.12 -22.64 25.55
CA LYS A 583 21.80 -22.87 24.12
C LYS A 583 20.85 -21.81 23.52
N THR A 584 19.69 -21.62 24.15
CA THR A 584 18.69 -20.63 23.75
C THR A 584 19.20 -19.19 23.92
N GLN A 585 20.07 -18.96 24.93
CA GLN A 585 20.65 -17.64 25.17
C GLN A 585 21.60 -17.24 24.04
N LEU A 586 22.42 -18.17 23.55
CA LEU A 586 23.30 -17.91 22.41
C LEU A 586 22.49 -17.57 21.15
N ALA A 587 21.39 -18.27 20.89
CA ALA A 587 20.50 -17.94 19.76
C ALA A 587 19.91 -16.52 19.87
N LYS A 588 19.50 -16.09 21.08
CA LYS A 588 19.02 -14.73 21.35
C LYS A 588 20.10 -13.68 21.10
N VAL A 589 21.31 -13.92 21.60
CA VAL A 589 22.44 -13.00 21.41
C VAL A 589 22.80 -12.90 19.93
N ILE A 590 22.82 -14.01 19.19
CA ILE A 590 23.07 -14.00 17.74
C ILE A 590 22.01 -13.17 17.01
N ALA A 591 20.73 -13.33 17.35
CA ALA A 591 19.66 -12.53 16.74
C ALA A 591 19.85 -11.02 17.01
N LYS A 592 20.19 -10.66 18.25
CA LYS A 592 20.44 -9.28 18.65
C LYS A 592 21.65 -8.66 17.98
N GLU A 593 22.78 -9.36 17.92
CA GLU A 593 24.03 -8.79 17.39
C GLU A 593 24.08 -8.77 15.85
N LEU A 594 23.47 -9.76 15.19
CA LEU A 594 23.47 -9.83 13.72
C LEU A 594 22.31 -9.09 13.08
N PHE A 595 21.13 -9.12 13.70
CA PHE A 595 19.91 -8.55 13.12
C PHE A 595 19.39 -7.32 13.89
N ASP A 596 20.16 -6.81 14.86
CA ASP A 596 19.85 -5.62 15.67
C ASP A 596 18.46 -5.67 16.37
N SER A 597 17.89 -6.87 16.52
CA SER A 597 16.56 -7.08 17.09
C SER A 597 16.45 -8.44 17.77
N GLU A 598 15.96 -8.45 19.01
CA GLU A 598 15.61 -9.71 19.70
C GLU A 598 14.38 -10.38 19.06
N ASP A 599 13.50 -9.61 18.40
CA ASP A 599 12.31 -10.10 17.68
C ASP A 599 12.65 -10.78 16.35
N ALA A 600 13.92 -10.78 15.95
CA ALA A 600 14.43 -11.58 14.85
C ALA A 600 14.65 -13.05 15.26
N LEU A 601 14.38 -13.44 16.51
CA LEU A 601 14.38 -14.84 16.94
C LEU A 601 13.00 -15.48 16.74
N VAL A 602 12.89 -16.36 15.75
CA VAL A 602 11.72 -17.22 15.54
C VAL A 602 11.92 -18.51 16.33
N ARG A 603 11.37 -18.57 17.55
CA ARG A 603 11.41 -19.77 18.39
C ARG A 603 10.20 -20.68 18.14
N ILE A 604 10.47 -21.97 17.96
CA ILE A 604 9.47 -23.01 17.80
C ILE A 604 9.85 -24.20 18.70
N ASP A 605 8.92 -24.64 19.55
CA ASP A 605 9.11 -25.79 20.43
C ASP A 605 8.70 -27.08 19.70
N MET A 606 9.65 -27.99 19.47
CA MET A 606 9.41 -29.23 18.73
C MET A 606 8.61 -30.26 19.53
N SER A 607 8.46 -30.08 20.85
CA SER A 607 7.55 -30.88 21.66
C SER A 607 6.08 -30.67 21.27
N GLU A 608 5.72 -29.56 20.64
CA GLU A 608 4.38 -29.34 20.09
C GLU A 608 4.13 -30.07 18.76
N TYR A 609 5.18 -30.63 18.15
CA TYR A 609 5.14 -31.24 16.80
C TYR A 609 5.53 -32.72 16.83
N MET A 610 5.26 -33.38 17.96
CA MET A 610 5.43 -34.84 18.11
C MET A 610 4.46 -35.63 17.22
N GLU A 611 3.27 -35.08 16.97
CA GLU A 611 2.23 -35.72 16.18
C GLU A 611 2.27 -35.27 14.72
N LYS A 612 1.95 -36.19 13.80
CA LYS A 612 1.96 -35.92 12.37
C LYS A 612 1.03 -34.77 11.96
N PHE A 613 -0.14 -34.65 12.58
CA PHE A 613 -1.11 -33.59 12.26
C PHE A 613 -0.67 -32.21 12.74
N ALA A 614 0.20 -32.11 13.74
CA ALA A 614 0.69 -30.82 14.22
C ALA A 614 1.60 -30.11 13.21
N ILE A 615 2.21 -30.85 12.28
CA ILE A 615 3.13 -30.34 11.24
C ILE A 615 2.42 -29.36 10.30
N SER A 616 1.12 -29.55 10.06
CA SER A 616 0.33 -28.59 9.27
C SER A 616 0.29 -27.21 9.93
N ARG A 617 0.48 -27.08 11.24
CA ARG A 617 0.59 -25.77 11.90
C ARG A 617 1.92 -25.08 11.60
N LEU A 618 2.99 -25.80 11.23
CA LEU A 618 4.29 -25.20 10.84
C LEU A 618 4.23 -24.61 9.43
N VAL A 619 3.68 -25.38 8.50
CA VAL A 619 3.72 -25.09 7.06
C VAL A 619 2.43 -24.45 6.57
N GLY A 620 1.29 -24.72 7.19
CA GLY A 620 -0.04 -24.36 6.72
C GLY A 620 -0.92 -25.61 6.55
N ALA A 621 -2.22 -25.49 6.82
CA ALA A 621 -3.14 -26.59 6.58
C ALA A 621 -3.32 -26.80 5.07
N PRO A 622 -3.46 -28.05 4.57
CA PRO A 622 -3.74 -28.30 3.16
C PRO A 622 -5.18 -27.90 2.77
N PRO A 623 -5.48 -27.72 1.47
CA PRO A 623 -6.81 -27.34 1.00
C PRO A 623 -7.91 -28.27 1.52
N GLY A 624 -8.96 -27.70 2.11
CA GLY A 624 -10.11 -28.43 2.66
C GLY A 624 -10.05 -28.75 4.16
N TYR A 625 -9.02 -28.28 4.88
CA TYR A 625 -8.91 -28.38 6.34
C TYR A 625 -9.13 -27.03 7.02
N VAL A 626 -9.57 -27.05 8.29
CA VAL A 626 -9.74 -25.83 9.10
C VAL A 626 -8.37 -25.14 9.26
N GLY A 627 -8.31 -23.83 8.99
CA GLY A 627 -7.06 -23.06 8.99
C GLY A 627 -6.30 -23.07 7.66
N TYR A 628 -6.93 -23.50 6.55
CA TYR A 628 -6.31 -23.47 5.22
C TYR A 628 -5.87 -22.06 4.76
N GLU A 629 -6.59 -21.02 5.18
CA GLU A 629 -6.25 -19.63 4.86
C GLU A 629 -5.26 -19.02 5.86
N GLU A 630 -5.02 -19.66 7.00
CA GLU A 630 -4.00 -19.26 7.95
C GLU A 630 -2.67 -19.89 7.53
N GLY A 631 -1.72 -19.06 7.09
CA GLY A 631 -0.38 -19.52 6.75
C GLY A 631 0.33 -20.17 7.95
N GLY A 632 1.32 -21.02 7.67
CA GLY A 632 2.03 -21.77 8.72
C GLY A 632 2.79 -20.89 9.70
N GLN A 633 2.92 -21.33 10.96
CA GLN A 633 3.62 -20.59 12.01
C GLN A 633 5.10 -20.35 11.71
N LEU A 634 5.75 -21.26 10.98
CA LEU A 634 7.13 -21.10 10.54
C LEU A 634 7.18 -20.31 9.24
N THR A 635 6.39 -20.72 8.25
CA THR A 635 6.38 -20.13 6.90
C THR A 635 6.00 -18.65 6.93
N GLU A 636 4.96 -18.25 7.68
CA GLU A 636 4.56 -16.84 7.82
C GLU A 636 5.61 -15.98 8.53
N LYS A 637 6.19 -16.49 9.62
CA LYS A 637 7.18 -15.72 10.40
C LYS A 637 8.45 -15.47 9.59
N VAL A 638 8.93 -16.48 8.88
CA VAL A 638 10.10 -16.36 8.00
C VAL A 638 9.76 -15.53 6.77
N ARG A 639 8.54 -15.65 6.23
CA ARG A 639 8.09 -14.81 5.10
C ARG A 639 8.10 -13.32 5.45
N ARG A 640 7.56 -12.96 6.61
CA ARG A 640 7.52 -11.56 7.09
C ARG A 640 8.90 -11.04 7.51
N LYS A 641 9.77 -11.92 8.01
CA LYS A 641 11.12 -11.59 8.49
C LYS A 641 12.14 -12.61 7.97
N PRO A 642 12.59 -12.50 6.71
CA PRO A 642 13.52 -13.47 6.11
C PRO A 642 14.94 -13.40 6.73
N TYR A 643 15.26 -12.29 7.41
CA TYR A 643 16.48 -12.12 8.21
C TYR A 643 16.19 -12.46 9.66
N CYS A 644 16.27 -13.73 10.01
CA CYS A 644 15.96 -14.20 11.35
C CYS A 644 16.81 -15.40 11.78
N VAL A 645 16.87 -15.61 13.09
CA VAL A 645 17.34 -16.86 13.67
C VAL A 645 16.12 -17.76 13.90
N VAL A 646 16.06 -18.89 13.21
CA VAL A 646 15.04 -19.92 13.42
C VAL A 646 15.57 -20.90 14.47
N LEU A 647 14.98 -20.90 15.66
CA LEU A 647 15.32 -21.78 16.77
C LEU A 647 14.28 -22.90 16.90
N LEU A 648 14.67 -24.12 16.56
CA LEU A 648 13.90 -25.35 16.78
C LEU A 648 14.37 -25.98 18.08
N ASP A 649 13.59 -25.79 19.15
CA ASP A 649 13.94 -26.26 20.50
C ASP A 649 13.54 -27.75 20.67
N GLU A 650 14.40 -28.56 21.29
CA GLU A 650 14.17 -29.99 21.55
C GLU A 650 13.86 -30.83 20.30
N ILE A 651 14.65 -30.66 19.24
CA ILE A 651 14.41 -31.24 17.91
C ILE A 651 14.29 -32.78 17.91
N GLU A 652 14.86 -33.48 18.90
CA GLU A 652 14.70 -34.93 19.06
C GLU A 652 13.28 -35.39 19.39
N LYS A 653 12.39 -34.47 19.79
CA LYS A 653 10.98 -34.76 20.09
C LYS A 653 10.09 -34.65 18.85
N ALA A 654 10.55 -33.98 17.80
CA ALA A 654 9.76 -33.77 16.59
C ALA A 654 9.38 -35.09 15.91
N HIS A 655 8.23 -35.09 15.23
CA HIS A 655 7.87 -36.16 14.30
C HIS A 655 8.87 -36.24 13.13
N PRO A 656 9.20 -37.44 12.59
CA PRO A 656 10.17 -37.59 11.52
C PRO A 656 9.93 -36.74 10.26
N ASP A 657 8.66 -36.49 9.92
CA ASP A 657 8.29 -35.68 8.76
C ASP A 657 8.75 -34.21 8.88
N VAL A 658 9.02 -33.70 10.09
CA VAL A 658 9.63 -32.37 10.29
C VAL A 658 11.05 -32.33 9.73
N PHE A 659 11.81 -33.43 9.85
CA PHE A 659 13.16 -33.50 9.28
C PHE A 659 13.12 -33.46 7.75
N ASN A 660 12.16 -34.15 7.13
CA ASN A 660 11.98 -34.16 5.68
C ASN A 660 11.70 -32.76 5.15
N MET A 661 10.85 -32.01 5.85
CA MET A 661 10.58 -30.60 5.57
C MET A 661 11.86 -29.75 5.70
N MET A 662 12.63 -29.95 6.77
CA MET A 662 13.87 -29.21 7.01
C MET A 662 14.98 -29.55 6.01
N LEU A 663 15.01 -30.75 5.42
CA LEU A 663 15.95 -31.08 4.36
C LEU A 663 15.80 -30.14 3.16
N GLN A 664 14.57 -29.83 2.76
CA GLN A 664 14.31 -28.87 1.67
C GLN A 664 14.88 -27.48 2.01
N VAL A 665 14.69 -27.03 3.26
CA VAL A 665 15.21 -25.76 3.76
C VAL A 665 16.74 -25.73 3.78
N LEU A 666 17.38 -26.81 4.22
CA LEU A 666 18.84 -26.89 4.33
C LEU A 666 19.54 -27.03 2.97
N ASP A 667 18.86 -27.62 1.99
CA ASP A 667 19.40 -27.88 0.65
C ASP A 667 19.19 -26.75 -0.32
N ASP A 668 17.93 -26.33 -0.48
CA ASP A 668 17.51 -25.38 -1.50
C ASP A 668 17.28 -23.98 -0.93
N GLY A 669 17.34 -23.83 0.41
CA GLY A 669 17.09 -22.56 1.08
C GLY A 669 15.65 -22.06 0.92
N HIS A 670 14.72 -22.94 0.56
CA HIS A 670 13.30 -22.59 0.40
C HIS A 670 12.39 -23.64 1.02
N LEU A 671 11.22 -23.21 1.47
CA LEU A 671 10.14 -24.10 1.89
C LEU A 671 8.87 -23.75 1.14
N THR A 672 8.14 -24.75 0.65
CA THR A 672 6.84 -24.51 0.01
C THR A 672 5.73 -24.65 1.04
N ASP A 673 4.94 -23.60 1.23
CA ASP A 673 3.75 -23.59 2.09
C ASP A 673 2.61 -24.45 1.47
N SER A 674 1.57 -24.78 2.22
CA SER A 674 0.40 -25.52 1.74
C SER A 674 -0.38 -24.79 0.64
N LEU A 675 -0.25 -23.46 0.57
CA LEU A 675 -0.78 -22.61 -0.51
C LEU A 675 0.10 -22.62 -1.79
N GLY A 676 1.21 -23.36 -1.81
CA GLY A 676 2.13 -23.42 -2.95
C GLY A 676 3.12 -22.24 -3.03
N ARG A 677 3.13 -21.35 -2.04
CA ARG A 677 4.06 -20.22 -1.95
C ARG A 677 5.46 -20.71 -1.56
N LYS A 678 6.51 -20.28 -2.26
CA LYS A 678 7.90 -20.55 -1.90
C LYS A 678 8.41 -19.49 -0.92
N ILE A 679 8.73 -19.91 0.30
CA ILE A 679 9.30 -19.08 1.35
C ILE A 679 10.82 -19.19 1.33
N ASP A 680 11.51 -18.05 1.41
CA ASP A 680 12.97 -17.96 1.34
C ASP A 680 13.62 -18.05 2.73
N PHE A 681 14.53 -19.01 2.89
CA PHE A 681 15.33 -19.26 4.10
C PHE A 681 16.82 -18.95 3.90
N ARG A 682 17.25 -18.47 2.73
CA ARG A 682 18.68 -18.19 2.41
C ARG A 682 19.31 -17.16 3.35
N ASN A 683 18.50 -16.25 3.90
CA ASN A 683 18.93 -15.23 4.86
C ASN A 683 18.67 -15.59 6.34
N THR A 684 18.38 -16.86 6.62
CA THR A 684 18.12 -17.34 7.99
C THR A 684 19.31 -18.07 8.58
N ILE A 685 19.41 -18.05 9.91
CA ILE A 685 20.29 -18.95 10.68
C ILE A 685 19.41 -19.97 11.37
N ILE A 686 19.62 -21.25 11.09
CA ILE A 686 18.83 -22.35 11.63
C ILE A 686 19.60 -22.97 12.80
N ILE A 687 19.02 -22.90 13.99
CA ILE A 687 19.57 -23.45 15.22
C ILE A 687 18.61 -24.50 15.73
N MET A 688 19.10 -25.71 15.96
CA MET A 688 18.34 -26.82 16.52
C MET A 688 18.93 -27.18 17.87
N THR A 689 18.16 -27.12 18.95
CA THR A 689 18.67 -27.57 20.26
C THR A 689 18.32 -29.03 20.48
N SER A 690 19.24 -29.78 21.07
CA SER A 690 18.98 -31.16 21.48
C SER A 690 19.68 -31.54 22.76
N ASN A 691 19.01 -32.30 23.61
CA ASN A 691 19.58 -32.84 24.86
C ASN A 691 20.20 -34.24 24.67
N VAL A 692 20.26 -34.72 23.43
CA VAL A 692 20.84 -36.02 23.06
C VAL A 692 22.33 -36.06 23.43
N GLY A 693 22.78 -37.21 23.95
CA GLY A 693 24.17 -37.44 24.36
C GLY A 693 24.55 -36.88 25.74
N ALA A 694 23.77 -35.94 26.29
CA ALA A 694 24.12 -35.27 27.56
C ALA A 694 24.14 -36.21 28.79
N ARG A 695 23.27 -37.22 28.82
CA ARG A 695 23.26 -38.24 29.90
C ARG A 695 24.45 -39.20 29.82
N GLN A 696 24.78 -39.66 28.61
CA GLN A 696 25.88 -40.61 28.39
C GLN A 696 27.25 -39.98 28.67
N LEU A 697 27.39 -38.68 28.37
CA LEU A 697 28.54 -37.86 28.75
C LEU A 697 28.70 -37.75 30.28
N LYS A 698 27.59 -37.64 31.02
CA LYS A 698 27.59 -37.56 32.48
C LYS A 698 28.05 -38.88 33.12
N ASP A 699 27.54 -40.01 32.63
CA ASP A 699 27.85 -41.34 33.18
C ASP A 699 29.34 -41.70 33.00
N PHE A 700 29.98 -41.20 31.93
CA PHE A 700 31.42 -41.36 31.71
C PHE A 700 32.27 -40.60 32.75
N GLY A 701 31.82 -39.41 33.18
CA GLY A 701 32.52 -38.57 34.15
C GLY A 701 32.43 -39.05 35.61
N THR A 702 31.44 -39.89 35.95
CA THR A 702 31.20 -40.38 37.32
C THR A 702 31.74 -41.79 37.60
N GLY A 703 32.56 -42.36 36.72
CA GLY A 703 33.25 -43.63 36.97
C GLY A 703 34.23 -43.53 38.15
N VAL A 704 33.95 -44.29 39.21
CA VAL A 704 34.69 -44.32 40.48
C VAL A 704 36.22 -44.41 40.26
N GLY A 705 36.91 -43.35 40.68
CA GLY A 705 38.32 -43.27 41.08
C GLY A 705 39.33 -44.07 40.25
N PHE A 706 39.97 -43.45 39.25
CA PHE A 706 41.37 -43.62 38.80
C PHE A 706 41.50 -42.92 37.42
N GLY A 707 41.64 -41.59 37.45
CA GLY A 707 41.96 -40.78 36.28
C GLY A 707 43.46 -40.54 36.19
N THR A 708 44.16 -41.32 35.36
CA THR A 708 45.55 -41.02 34.96
C THR A 708 45.55 -39.83 33.98
N ALA A 709 46.63 -39.05 33.94
CA ALA A 709 46.77 -37.91 33.02
C ALA A 709 46.51 -38.28 31.54
N SER A 710 46.74 -39.54 31.18
CA SER A 710 46.44 -40.13 29.86
C SER A 710 44.96 -40.20 29.53
N LYS A 711 44.06 -40.40 30.52
CA LYS A 711 42.61 -40.42 30.33
C LYS A 711 42.04 -39.02 30.07
N ASN A 712 42.62 -37.98 30.67
CA ASN A 712 42.18 -36.60 30.42
C ASN A 712 42.54 -36.14 29.00
N ALA A 713 43.67 -36.60 28.45
CA ALA A 713 44.06 -36.30 27.07
C ALA A 713 43.23 -37.04 26.00
N GLN A 714 42.62 -38.19 26.35
CA GLN A 714 41.73 -38.97 25.46
C GLN A 714 40.23 -38.72 25.72
N ALA A 715 39.88 -37.90 26.72
CA ALA A 715 38.49 -37.64 27.09
C ALA A 715 37.71 -36.92 25.97
N ASP A 716 38.37 -36.05 25.22
CA ASP A 716 37.75 -35.29 24.13
C ASP A 716 37.40 -36.15 22.91
N ASP A 717 38.26 -37.10 22.55
CA ASP A 717 38.00 -38.01 21.42
C ASP A 717 36.93 -39.05 21.77
N VAL A 718 36.93 -39.55 23.00
CA VAL A 718 35.89 -40.49 23.49
C VAL A 718 34.55 -39.78 23.64
N SER A 719 34.51 -38.55 24.16
CA SER A 719 33.28 -37.76 24.28
C SER A 719 32.67 -37.43 22.91
N LYS A 720 33.49 -37.05 21.92
CA LYS A 720 33.04 -36.90 20.53
C LYS A 720 32.44 -38.19 19.96
N GLY A 721 33.10 -39.34 20.17
CA GLY A 721 32.57 -40.63 19.73
C GLY A 721 31.23 -41.00 20.37
N ILE A 722 31.03 -40.66 21.65
CA ILE A 722 29.74 -40.85 22.33
C ILE A 722 28.66 -39.94 21.72
N ILE A 723 28.98 -38.66 21.51
CA ILE A 723 28.06 -37.68 20.90
C ILE A 723 27.66 -38.12 19.49
N GLU A 724 28.62 -38.49 18.63
CA GLU A 724 28.35 -38.93 17.26
C GLU A 724 27.44 -40.16 17.22
N ASN A 725 27.70 -41.12 18.10
CA ASN A 725 26.87 -42.33 18.20
C ASN A 725 25.45 -42.00 18.70
N ALA A 726 25.32 -41.04 19.61
CA ALA A 726 24.02 -40.57 20.10
C ALA A 726 23.25 -39.84 18.99
N LEU A 727 23.92 -38.98 18.21
CA LEU A 727 23.34 -38.28 17.07
C LEU A 727 22.88 -39.24 15.97
N LYS A 728 23.71 -40.22 15.59
CA LYS A 728 23.36 -41.22 14.57
C LYS A 728 22.18 -42.11 14.96
N LYS A 729 21.88 -42.22 16.26
CA LYS A 729 20.69 -42.92 16.77
C LYS A 729 19.45 -42.04 16.76
N ALA A 730 19.60 -40.74 17.00
CA ALA A 730 18.48 -39.81 17.08
C ALA A 730 18.06 -39.26 15.71
N PHE A 731 19.02 -39.07 14.79
CA PHE A 731 18.80 -38.43 13.50
C PHE A 731 19.32 -39.31 12.35
N ALA A 732 18.65 -39.23 11.21
CA ALA A 732 19.10 -39.90 9.99
C ALA A 732 20.44 -39.29 9.52
N PRO A 733 21.36 -40.11 8.96
CA PRO A 733 22.63 -39.61 8.43
C PRO A 733 22.47 -38.54 7.35
N GLU A 734 21.40 -38.66 6.55
CA GLU A 734 21.04 -37.67 5.53
C GLU A 734 20.85 -36.27 6.12
N PHE A 735 20.13 -36.17 7.25
CA PHE A 735 19.90 -34.92 7.94
C PHE A 735 21.20 -34.32 8.51
N LEU A 736 22.01 -35.14 9.17
CA LEU A 736 23.29 -34.70 9.76
C LEU A 736 24.26 -34.17 8.70
N ASN A 737 24.27 -34.75 7.50
CA ASN A 737 25.15 -34.33 6.41
C ASN A 737 24.77 -32.97 5.80
N ARG A 738 23.57 -32.41 6.09
CA ARG A 738 23.14 -31.09 5.62
C ARG A 738 23.37 -29.97 6.63
N ILE A 739 23.90 -30.31 7.80
CA ILE A 739 24.15 -29.38 8.89
C ILE A 739 25.59 -28.90 8.79
N ASP A 740 25.81 -27.60 8.92
CA ASP A 740 27.15 -27.02 8.77
C ASP A 740 28.08 -27.42 9.91
N ASP A 741 27.57 -27.43 11.15
CA ASP A 741 28.35 -27.80 12.33
C ASP A 741 27.49 -28.26 13.51
N VAL A 742 28.09 -29.09 14.37
CA VAL A 742 27.51 -29.53 15.64
C VAL A 742 28.24 -28.86 16.80
N ILE A 743 27.51 -28.06 17.55
CA ILE A 743 28.04 -27.23 18.62
C ILE A 743 27.75 -27.87 19.97
N VAL A 744 28.80 -28.22 20.69
CA VAL A 744 28.72 -28.84 22.02
C VAL A 744 28.88 -27.77 23.08
N PHE A 745 27.92 -27.72 24.02
CA PHE A 745 27.94 -26.82 25.17
C PHE A 745 28.48 -27.54 26.39
N ASN A 746 29.37 -26.87 27.10
CA ASN A 746 29.99 -27.36 28.32
C ASN A 746 29.02 -27.26 29.51
N THR A 747 29.23 -28.10 30.52
CA THR A 747 28.54 -27.96 31.80
C THR A 747 29.05 -26.73 32.53
N LEU A 748 28.14 -25.95 33.10
CA LEU A 748 28.49 -24.72 33.85
C LEU A 748 29.21 -25.07 35.16
N GLU A 749 30.28 -24.33 35.46
CA GLU A 749 30.98 -24.37 36.73
C GLU A 749 30.45 -23.29 37.69
N LYS A 750 30.81 -23.38 38.99
CA LYS A 750 30.37 -22.38 39.98
C LYS A 750 30.81 -20.96 39.59
N SER A 751 32.04 -20.82 39.10
CA SER A 751 32.60 -19.55 38.60
C SER A 751 31.85 -18.97 37.40
N ASP A 752 31.18 -19.80 36.60
CA ASP A 752 30.31 -19.34 35.52
C ASP A 752 28.99 -18.80 36.07
N ILE A 753 28.43 -19.45 37.10
CA ILE A 753 27.18 -19.05 37.73
C ILE A 753 27.30 -17.69 38.39
N ASP A 754 28.41 -17.42 39.08
CA ASP A 754 28.65 -16.14 39.74
C ASP A 754 28.56 -14.98 38.73
N LYS A 755 29.14 -15.15 37.53
CA LYS A 755 29.03 -14.18 36.43
C LYS A 755 27.63 -14.10 35.82
N ILE A 756 26.92 -15.23 35.74
CA ILE A 756 25.54 -15.26 35.20
C ILE A 756 24.59 -14.50 36.14
N ILE A 757 24.83 -14.53 37.45
CA ILE A 757 24.04 -13.76 38.43
C ILE A 757 24.16 -12.28 38.18
N ASP A 758 25.38 -11.77 37.97
CA ASP A 758 25.58 -10.35 37.67
C ASP A 758 24.73 -9.91 36.47
N ILE A 759 24.73 -10.70 35.39
CA ILE A 759 23.94 -10.41 34.18
C ILE A 759 22.42 -10.44 34.44
N GLU A 760 21.92 -11.38 35.24
CA GLU A 760 20.49 -11.44 35.56
C GLU A 760 20.08 -10.34 36.56
N MET A 761 20.97 -9.97 37.47
CA MET A 761 20.75 -8.88 38.43
C MET A 761 20.72 -7.52 37.75
N ASP A 762 21.50 -7.27 36.70
CA ASP A 762 21.43 -6.04 35.91
C ASP A 762 20.01 -5.75 35.38
N LYS A 763 19.28 -6.80 34.97
CA LYS A 763 17.88 -6.67 34.53
C LYS A 763 16.94 -6.33 35.68
N LEU A 764 17.22 -6.84 36.87
CA LEU A 764 16.45 -6.49 38.07
C LEU A 764 16.76 -5.05 38.49
N TYR A 765 18.02 -4.65 38.50
CA TYR A 765 18.44 -3.27 38.81
C TYR A 765 17.78 -2.25 37.89
N ALA A 766 17.71 -2.53 36.58
CA ALA A 766 17.01 -1.66 35.63
C ALA A 766 15.51 -1.51 35.98
N ARG A 767 14.81 -2.62 36.22
CA ARG A 767 13.37 -2.59 36.60
C ARG A 767 13.13 -1.85 37.92
N VAL A 768 14.00 -2.02 38.90
CA VAL A 768 13.89 -1.36 40.21
C VAL A 768 14.22 0.14 40.10
N ALA A 769 15.17 0.51 39.23
CA ALA A 769 15.49 1.90 38.92
C ALA A 769 14.33 2.62 38.20
N ASP A 770 13.63 1.94 37.28
CA ASP A 770 12.44 2.48 36.62
C ASP A 770 11.28 2.74 37.61
N LEU A 771 11.24 2.00 38.72
CA LEU A 771 10.32 2.23 39.84
C LEU A 771 10.79 3.34 40.79
N GLY A 772 11.95 3.96 40.55
CA GLY A 772 12.48 5.07 41.35
C GLY A 772 13.35 4.65 42.55
N TYR A 773 13.77 3.38 42.66
CA TYR A 773 14.58 2.88 43.77
C TYR A 773 15.98 2.47 43.32
N LYS A 774 16.97 2.53 44.23
CA LYS A 774 18.33 2.06 43.95
C LYS A 774 18.66 0.81 44.75
N LEU A 775 18.79 -0.33 44.09
CA LEU A 775 19.10 -1.60 44.75
C LEU A 775 20.60 -1.92 44.67
N LYS A 776 21.18 -2.35 45.80
CA LYS A 776 22.55 -2.90 45.90
C LYS A 776 22.55 -4.19 46.72
N LEU A 777 23.17 -5.25 46.20
CA LEU A 777 23.42 -6.49 46.93
C LEU A 777 24.89 -6.60 47.33
N SER A 778 25.16 -7.18 48.50
CA SER A 778 26.51 -7.59 48.91
C SER A 778 27.01 -8.80 48.09
N GLU A 779 28.33 -9.01 48.03
CA GLU A 779 28.89 -10.21 47.38
C GLU A 779 28.45 -11.50 48.09
N LYS A 780 28.32 -11.49 49.42
CA LYS A 780 27.82 -12.63 50.19
C LYS A 780 26.38 -12.99 49.84
N ALA A 781 25.52 -11.98 49.64
CA ALA A 781 24.15 -12.19 49.20
C ALA A 781 24.10 -12.80 47.79
N LYS A 782 24.96 -12.34 46.88
CA LYS A 782 25.08 -12.92 45.52
C LYS A 782 25.54 -14.37 45.56
N ASP A 783 26.58 -14.69 46.34
CA ASP A 783 27.10 -16.06 46.50
C ASP A 783 26.04 -17.00 47.08
N TYR A 784 25.24 -16.52 48.04
CA TYR A 784 24.13 -17.29 48.61
C TYR A 784 23.05 -17.62 47.57
N ILE A 785 22.67 -16.63 46.75
CA ILE A 785 21.72 -16.84 45.64
C ILE A 785 22.33 -17.79 44.60
N ALA A 786 23.63 -17.70 44.34
CA ALA A 786 24.36 -18.58 43.44
C ALA A 786 24.28 -20.03 43.90
N GLU A 787 24.54 -20.27 45.18
CA GLU A 787 24.53 -21.61 45.76
C GLU A 787 23.13 -22.22 45.77
N LYS A 788 22.09 -21.43 46.09
CA LYS A 788 20.70 -21.90 46.07
C LYS A 788 20.13 -22.01 44.65
N GLY A 789 20.66 -21.26 43.70
CA GLY A 789 20.24 -21.20 42.30
C GLY A 789 21.02 -22.12 41.36
N PHE A 790 22.09 -22.76 41.82
CA PHE A 790 22.92 -23.67 41.04
C PHE A 790 22.52 -25.13 41.24
N ASP A 791 22.19 -25.79 40.14
CA ASP A 791 22.06 -27.25 40.11
C ASP A 791 22.89 -27.79 38.95
N LYS A 792 23.82 -28.70 39.23
CA LYS A 792 24.69 -29.32 38.22
C LYS A 792 23.91 -30.06 37.12
N GLN A 793 22.65 -30.47 37.36
CA GLN A 793 21.78 -31.13 36.40
C GLN A 793 20.91 -30.16 35.58
N PHE A 794 20.51 -29.04 36.18
CA PHE A 794 19.59 -28.07 35.55
C PHE A 794 20.28 -26.76 35.13
N GLY A 795 21.60 -26.65 35.32
CA GLY A 795 22.39 -25.47 35.00
C GLY A 795 21.92 -24.24 35.76
N ALA A 796 21.91 -23.09 35.08
CA ALA A 796 21.46 -21.82 35.66
C ALA A 796 19.92 -21.64 35.65
N ARG A 797 19.14 -22.66 35.27
CA ARG A 797 17.66 -22.55 35.17
C ARG A 797 16.97 -22.24 36.51
N PRO A 798 17.39 -22.80 37.66
CA PRO A 798 16.79 -22.46 38.97
C PRO A 798 17.12 -21.04 39.44
N LEU A 799 18.15 -20.40 38.87
CA LEU A 799 18.66 -19.11 39.32
C LEU A 799 17.60 -18.00 39.30
N LYS A 800 16.79 -17.93 38.24
CA LYS A 800 15.69 -16.95 38.17
C LYS A 800 14.67 -17.14 39.29
N ARG A 801 14.37 -18.38 39.65
CA ARG A 801 13.47 -18.69 40.77
C ARG A 801 14.12 -18.33 42.11
N ALA A 802 15.44 -18.51 42.25
CA ALA A 802 16.17 -18.11 43.44
C ALA A 802 16.16 -16.58 43.59
N ILE A 803 16.42 -15.82 42.53
CA ILE A 803 16.33 -14.35 42.54
C ILE A 803 14.90 -13.91 42.88
N GLN A 804 13.89 -14.49 42.25
CA GLN A 804 12.50 -14.16 42.54
C GLN A 804 12.16 -14.41 44.03
N LYS A 805 12.47 -15.62 44.54
CA LYS A 805 12.11 -16.03 45.89
C LYS A 805 12.86 -15.27 46.99
N TYR A 806 14.16 -15.04 46.81
CA TYR A 806 15.00 -14.47 47.88
C TYR A 806 15.20 -12.96 47.75
N VAL A 807 15.03 -12.39 46.55
CA VAL A 807 15.25 -10.97 46.29
C VAL A 807 13.93 -10.26 45.97
N GLU A 808 13.20 -10.70 44.93
CA GLU A 808 11.98 -9.98 44.51
C GLU A 808 10.86 -10.06 45.54
N ASP A 809 10.62 -11.23 46.14
CA ASP A 809 9.55 -11.42 47.13
C ASP A 809 9.81 -10.55 48.39
N GLU A 810 11.06 -10.50 48.87
CA GLU A 810 11.46 -9.68 50.02
C GLU A 810 11.36 -8.17 49.72
N LEU A 811 11.80 -7.75 48.52
CA LEU A 811 11.65 -6.36 48.08
C LEU A 811 10.17 -5.96 47.95
N ALA A 812 9.33 -6.85 47.42
CA ALA A 812 7.90 -6.60 47.27
C ALA A 812 7.21 -6.42 48.62
N GLU A 813 7.55 -7.23 49.62
CA GLU A 813 7.02 -7.11 50.98
C GLU A 813 7.38 -5.75 51.62
N GLU A 814 8.64 -5.31 51.48
CA GLU A 814 9.10 -4.03 52.02
C GLU A 814 8.53 -2.81 51.28
N ILE A 815 8.29 -2.92 49.96
CA ILE A 815 7.60 -1.88 49.17
C ILE A 815 6.13 -1.77 49.59
N ILE A 816 5.41 -2.90 49.72
CA ILE A 816 3.98 -2.92 50.08
C ILE A 816 3.76 -2.42 51.51
N THR A 817 4.65 -2.77 52.44
CA THR A 817 4.58 -2.31 53.84
C THR A 817 4.92 -0.81 54.01
N SER A 818 5.17 -0.08 52.91
CA SER A 818 5.37 1.38 52.86
C SER A 818 6.57 1.87 53.69
N LYS A 819 7.60 1.04 53.85
CA LYS A 819 8.83 1.42 54.57
C LYS A 819 9.82 2.19 53.67
N ILE A 820 9.60 2.21 52.37
CA ILE A 820 10.50 2.75 51.33
C ILE A 820 9.80 3.91 50.60
N HIS A 821 10.52 5.02 50.37
CA HIS A 821 10.08 6.17 49.56
C HIS A 821 10.86 6.23 48.24
N GLU A 822 10.29 6.85 47.21
CA GLU A 822 10.98 7.08 45.93
C GLU A 822 12.30 7.83 46.15
N GLY A 823 13.40 7.29 45.60
CA GLY A 823 14.76 7.80 45.80
C GLY A 823 15.61 7.07 46.85
N ASP A 824 15.01 6.18 47.65
CA ASP A 824 15.74 5.42 48.67
C ASP A 824 16.73 4.40 48.07
N GLU A 825 17.87 4.21 48.76
CA GLU A 825 18.86 3.19 48.43
C GLU A 825 18.61 1.94 49.28
N ILE A 826 18.23 0.85 48.62
CA ILE A 826 17.95 -0.44 49.21
C ILE A 826 19.24 -1.27 49.18
N PHE A 827 19.72 -1.67 50.35
CA PHE A 827 20.88 -2.55 50.50
C PHE A 827 20.44 -3.91 51.03
N MET A 828 20.77 -4.99 50.32
CA MET A 828 20.48 -6.36 50.74
C MET A 828 21.76 -7.11 51.07
N ASP A 829 21.76 -7.78 52.23
CA ASP A 829 22.89 -8.58 52.72
C ASP A 829 22.41 -9.90 53.35
N LEU A 830 23.33 -10.83 53.60
CA LEU A 830 23.04 -12.15 54.15
C LEU A 830 23.20 -12.18 55.67
N ASP A 831 22.16 -12.63 56.37
CA ASP A 831 22.28 -13.04 57.78
C ASP A 831 22.82 -14.48 57.85
N GLU A 832 24.09 -14.63 58.23
CA GLU A 832 24.78 -15.93 58.30
C GLU A 832 24.15 -16.89 59.32
N ASP A 833 23.47 -16.37 60.35
CA ASP A 833 22.86 -17.20 61.41
C ASP A 833 21.49 -17.76 61.00
N LYS A 834 20.72 -16.99 60.22
CA LYS A 834 19.35 -17.38 59.78
C LYS A 834 19.29 -17.93 58.36
N GLN A 835 20.34 -17.76 57.56
CA GLN A 835 20.34 -18.04 56.12
C GLN A 835 19.21 -17.31 55.37
N GLU A 836 18.91 -16.08 55.78
CA GLU A 836 17.90 -15.23 55.15
C GLU A 836 18.56 -13.92 54.70
N LEU A 837 18.07 -13.36 53.59
CA LEU A 837 18.50 -12.04 53.14
C LEU A 837 17.73 -10.99 53.93
N PHE A 838 18.40 -9.98 54.43
CA PHE A 838 17.75 -8.85 55.11
C PHE A 838 17.94 -7.57 54.30
N VAL A 839 16.92 -6.71 54.37
CA VAL A 839 16.89 -5.42 53.68
C VAL A 839 17.26 -4.30 54.66
N THR A 840 18.23 -3.47 54.27
CA THR A 840 18.58 -2.23 54.96
C THR A 840 18.30 -1.04 54.06
N ILE A 841 17.45 -0.13 54.51
CA ILE A 841 17.05 1.05 53.73
C ILE A 841 17.90 2.24 54.15
N LYS A 842 18.64 2.83 53.21
CA LYS A 842 19.22 4.16 53.36
C LYS A 842 18.26 5.18 52.76
N LYS A 843 17.64 5.97 53.63
CA LYS A 843 16.76 7.06 53.21
C LYS A 843 17.54 8.09 52.40
N ALA A 844 16.96 8.57 51.31
CA ALA A 844 17.51 9.71 50.58
C ALA A 844 17.60 10.94 51.51
N GLU A 845 18.72 11.66 51.50
CA GLU A 845 18.81 12.96 52.17
C GLU A 845 17.77 13.89 51.54
N GLU A 846 16.87 14.46 52.35
CA GLU A 846 15.93 15.48 51.89
C GLU A 846 16.73 16.59 51.20
N PRO A 847 16.36 17.03 49.98
CA PRO A 847 16.97 18.21 49.41
C PRO A 847 16.65 19.37 50.34
N THR A 848 17.66 19.89 51.05
CA THR A 848 17.56 21.17 51.75
C THR A 848 17.15 22.22 50.72
N ASN A 849 15.95 22.78 50.92
CA ASN A 849 15.29 23.83 50.12
C ASN A 849 16.20 24.82 49.41
#